data_AF-A0A0Q9PFG5-F1
#
_entry.id   AF-A0A0Q9PFG5-F1
#
_cell.length_a   1.000
_cell.length_b   1.000
_cell.length_c   1.000
_cell.angle_alpha   90.00
_cell.angle_beta   90.00
_cell.angle_gamma   90.00
#
_symmetry.space_group_name_H-M   'P 1'
#
loop_
_entity.id
_entity.type
_entity.pdbx_description
1 polymer ?
#
loop_
_entity_poly.entity_id
_entity_poly.type
_entity_poly.pdbx_seq_one_letter_code
_entity_poly.pdbx_strand_id
1 'polypeptide(L)'
;MKTILRPAISALTLLVMLVSLAVVGSVANAVGALTFAPIADSYVQADRPTENFGTSVRWSTEGRTSISRNSLLRFNVQVPAGEHIVSAKLRAYSEAAATSTEFVDVYTTGGAWTETGVTWNNAPARGTWLGKTGGFSNGAWVEWDVTKGVIATGGEQNFRLESGTQKWLGFKSNQALDAALRPKLVVTTAADAVVANPTPTPTPTPTPTPAPTDPSGVQAATTQNWGAPVAGDEFNYTGAPDATKWSVYNSAGHAGKGIRSPQQVKVDGSKMVMNGTPDGTTAGMSAKFARQKYGRWEVRAAGSGDNEYHMVSILWPDSGNWPCDGEVDYAETSGDWNVIKFFQHFSCSNSQTSASKTLDVSQFHNYAVDWSPAGMVGYVDGVKWFEDKDPTHQPPGSMHQTLQLDWFPDSTADGAGEMRVDWVRVYPAAGATSPTPTPTPTPTSSPTPAPTTPPSGDSFEFAAVGDMNPSGNTSTSSASGKNAASIIGGLNDGSLDNFLAIGDFQYDKGTCSTLGAWNTLWGGLKAKTYWTTGPNHDLEPGVNDDVDRFMDGQCVSSTKSATSTTLGRFQDAMEWYSFDKGNWHILVAPTATWRYNASRAQAMTAEMDADLKAAKAAGKHLAAVYHDPYFTSNTSSHTRFTQAKPWIDMFWNNRVKVLLSGSQHNYERTCPVNNADQCVPDGMQQFQVSTGGIGLRSFTSDPAYIQRKFSDTWGHLRMSLKADGSYTWEFRPVHGGMQTDSGSRTP
;
A
#
# COMPACT_ATOMS: atom_id res chain seq x y z
N MET A 1 -29.33 -61.86 62.81
CA MET A 1 -28.84 -60.47 62.64
C MET A 1 -28.28 -60.31 61.24
N LYS A 2 -29.14 -60.02 60.25
CA LYS A 2 -28.79 -59.56 58.90
C LYS A 2 -30.09 -59.18 58.19
N THR A 3 -30.04 -58.04 57.55
CA THR A 3 -31.16 -57.19 57.14
C THR A 3 -31.59 -57.49 55.70
N ILE A 4 -32.87 -57.31 55.42
CA ILE A 4 -33.54 -57.52 54.13
C ILE A 4 -33.87 -56.17 53.47
N LEU A 5 -33.91 -56.21 52.15
CA LEU A 5 -34.09 -55.17 51.14
C LEU A 5 -35.45 -54.43 51.13
N ARG A 6 -35.39 -53.13 50.75
CA ARG A 6 -36.18 -52.29 49.78
C ARG A 6 -37.73 -52.44 49.67
N PRO A 7 -38.52 -51.50 49.07
CA PRO A 7 -38.28 -50.11 48.56
C PRO A 7 -39.45 -49.11 48.87
N ALA A 8 -39.46 -47.93 48.18
CA ALA A 8 -40.61 -47.04 47.81
C ALA A 8 -40.97 -45.86 48.75
N ILE A 9 -41.49 -44.67 48.37
CA ILE A 9 -41.80 -43.87 47.13
C ILE A 9 -42.27 -42.45 47.62
N SER A 10 -42.29 -41.44 46.74
CA SER A 10 -42.94 -40.08 46.78
C SER A 10 -42.02 -38.91 47.20
N ALA A 11 -41.56 -37.98 46.34
CA ALA A 11 -42.16 -37.13 45.30
C ALA A 11 -42.88 -35.87 45.84
N LEU A 12 -42.28 -34.69 45.61
CA LEU A 12 -43.01 -33.43 45.38
C LEU A 12 -42.19 -32.50 44.45
N THR A 13 -42.94 -31.83 43.59
CA THR A 13 -42.65 -31.26 42.26
C THR A 13 -42.38 -29.75 42.30
N LEU A 14 -41.55 -29.19 41.41
CA LEU A 14 -41.93 -28.00 40.61
C LEU A 14 -41.04 -27.82 39.34
N LEU A 15 -41.70 -27.26 38.34
CA LEU A 15 -41.53 -27.28 36.88
C LEU A 15 -40.77 -26.05 36.35
N VAL A 16 -39.87 -26.22 35.35
CA VAL A 16 -39.64 -25.22 34.28
C VAL A 16 -39.36 -25.95 32.96
N MET A 17 -40.13 -25.58 31.93
CA MET A 17 -40.03 -26.06 30.54
C MET A 17 -38.73 -25.60 29.87
N LEU A 18 -38.09 -26.50 29.12
CA LEU A 18 -37.18 -26.17 28.03
C LEU A 18 -37.79 -26.70 26.73
N VAL A 19 -38.29 -25.78 25.91
CA VAL A 19 -38.71 -26.05 24.53
C VAL A 19 -37.47 -25.95 23.65
N SER A 20 -37.11 -27.07 23.04
CA SER A 20 -36.09 -27.17 22.02
C SER A 20 -36.52 -26.41 20.76
N LEU A 21 -35.75 -25.41 20.33
CA LEU A 21 -35.86 -24.85 18.99
C LEU A 21 -34.49 -24.95 18.31
N ALA A 22 -34.36 -25.94 17.44
CA ALA A 22 -33.20 -26.10 16.58
C ALA A 22 -33.21 -25.00 15.53
N VAL A 23 -32.23 -24.08 15.58
CA VAL A 23 -31.90 -23.22 14.45
C VAL A 23 -30.80 -23.95 13.67
N VAL A 24 -31.18 -24.56 12.56
CA VAL A 24 -30.25 -25.09 11.56
C VAL A 24 -29.74 -23.90 10.74
N GLY A 25 -28.67 -23.27 11.21
CA GLY A 25 -27.84 -22.39 10.38
C GLY A 25 -26.78 -23.24 9.70
N SER A 26 -26.90 -23.44 8.39
CA SER A 26 -25.90 -24.15 7.59
C SER A 26 -24.61 -23.33 7.51
N VAL A 27 -23.65 -23.65 8.39
CA VAL A 27 -22.24 -23.39 8.14
C VAL A 27 -21.82 -24.19 6.91
N ALA A 28 -21.21 -23.53 5.92
CA ALA A 28 -20.46 -24.24 4.88
C ALA A 28 -19.24 -24.88 5.56
N ASN A 29 -19.41 -26.10 6.06
CA ASN A 29 -18.32 -26.88 6.64
C ASN A 29 -17.24 -27.08 5.57
N ALA A 30 -15.95 -26.94 5.93
CA ALA A 30 -14.87 -27.45 5.11
C ALA A 30 -15.11 -28.94 4.87
N VAL A 31 -15.23 -29.35 3.61
CA VAL A 31 -15.79 -30.67 3.27
C VAL A 31 -14.71 -31.76 3.24
N GLY A 32 -13.43 -31.39 3.10
CA GLY A 32 -12.29 -32.31 3.27
C GLY A 32 -10.96 -31.79 2.73
N ALA A 33 -9.86 -32.50 3.03
CA ALA A 33 -8.55 -32.30 2.41
C ALA A 33 -8.36 -33.29 1.26
N LEU A 34 -8.16 -32.77 0.05
CA LEU A 34 -7.85 -33.50 -1.17
C LEU A 34 -6.33 -33.50 -1.40
N THR A 35 -5.79 -34.58 -1.94
CA THR A 35 -4.35 -34.69 -2.22
C THR A 35 -4.13 -35.09 -3.68
N PHE A 36 -3.33 -34.29 -4.40
CA PHE A 36 -3.04 -34.49 -5.81
C PHE A 36 -1.57 -34.81 -6.02
N ALA A 37 -1.28 -35.83 -6.81
CA ALA A 37 0.06 -36.10 -7.34
C ALA A 37 0.35 -35.13 -8.50
N PRO A 38 1.63 -34.78 -8.75
CA PRO A 38 1.96 -34.01 -9.94
C PRO A 38 1.63 -34.81 -11.20
N ILE A 39 1.12 -34.11 -12.21
CA ILE A 39 0.95 -34.64 -13.58
C ILE A 39 2.25 -34.56 -14.39
N ALA A 40 3.20 -33.73 -13.93
CA ALA A 40 4.56 -33.63 -14.44
C ALA A 40 5.46 -32.99 -13.39
N ASP A 41 6.69 -33.49 -13.22
CA ASP A 41 7.76 -32.79 -12.50
C ASP A 41 9.13 -32.95 -13.16
N SER A 42 9.93 -31.89 -13.11
CA SER A 42 11.27 -31.90 -13.67
C SER A 42 12.12 -30.82 -13.01
N TYR A 43 13.40 -30.79 -13.35
CA TYR A 43 14.25 -29.64 -13.11
C TYR A 43 15.05 -29.30 -14.36
N VAL A 44 15.46 -28.05 -14.47
CA VAL A 44 16.29 -27.56 -15.55
C VAL A 44 17.61 -27.07 -14.98
N GLN A 45 18.69 -27.23 -15.74
CA GLN A 45 20.04 -26.97 -15.27
C GLN A 45 20.80 -26.08 -16.26
N ALA A 46 21.34 -24.96 -15.79
CA ALA A 46 21.91 -23.90 -16.62
C ALA A 46 23.15 -24.32 -17.42
N ASP A 47 24.04 -25.10 -16.81
CA ASP A 47 25.26 -25.63 -17.44
C ASP A 47 25.00 -26.81 -18.37
N ARG A 48 23.75 -27.30 -18.42
CA ARG A 48 23.29 -28.36 -19.31
C ARG A 48 22.02 -27.93 -20.03
N PRO A 49 22.08 -26.84 -20.83
CA PRO A 49 20.89 -26.08 -21.15
C PRO A 49 19.92 -26.77 -22.12
N THR A 50 20.38 -27.84 -22.77
CA THR A 50 19.61 -28.68 -23.70
C THR A 50 19.27 -30.06 -23.14
N GLU A 51 19.77 -30.43 -21.96
CA GLU A 51 19.45 -31.71 -21.33
C GLU A 51 18.06 -31.66 -20.66
N ASN A 52 17.34 -32.78 -20.71
CA ASN A 52 16.07 -32.97 -20.01
C ASN A 52 16.28 -33.88 -18.81
N PHE A 53 15.59 -33.59 -17.70
CA PHE A 53 15.69 -34.36 -16.45
C PHE A 53 14.35 -34.91 -15.96
N GLY A 54 13.31 -34.95 -16.81
CA GLY A 54 11.97 -35.36 -16.41
C GLY A 54 11.81 -36.85 -16.07
N THR A 55 12.84 -37.67 -16.31
CA THR A 55 12.87 -39.08 -15.89
C THR A 55 13.69 -39.31 -14.61
N SER A 56 14.23 -38.23 -14.02
CA SER A 56 15.01 -38.32 -12.80
C SER A 56 14.11 -38.71 -11.63
N VAL A 57 14.60 -39.56 -10.72
CA VAL A 57 13.90 -39.91 -9.46
C VAL A 57 13.88 -38.79 -8.41
N ARG A 58 14.39 -37.61 -8.79
CA ARG A 58 14.52 -36.42 -7.95
C ARG A 58 14.44 -35.15 -8.80
N TRP A 59 13.91 -34.09 -8.20
CA TRP A 59 14.09 -32.72 -8.69
C TRP A 59 14.95 -31.92 -7.71
N SER A 60 15.49 -30.80 -8.17
CA SER A 60 16.42 -30.03 -7.35
C SER A 60 16.49 -28.55 -7.70
N THR A 61 16.87 -27.76 -6.70
CA THR A 61 17.12 -26.32 -6.81
C THR A 61 18.55 -25.99 -6.39
N GLU A 62 19.16 -25.03 -7.09
CA GLU A 62 20.55 -24.61 -6.84
C GLU A 62 20.86 -23.27 -7.51
N GLY A 63 21.65 -22.42 -6.85
CA GLY A 63 22.00 -21.07 -7.31
C GLY A 63 23.49 -20.82 -7.55
N ARG A 64 24.33 -21.86 -7.65
CA ARG A 64 25.78 -21.67 -7.91
C ARG A 64 26.00 -21.03 -9.28
N THR A 65 26.93 -20.07 -9.36
CA THR A 65 27.26 -19.37 -10.61
C THR A 65 27.69 -20.30 -11.74
N SER A 66 28.28 -21.45 -11.41
CA SER A 66 28.66 -22.48 -12.38
C SER A 66 27.58 -23.54 -12.65
N ILE A 67 26.59 -23.69 -11.75
CA ILE A 67 25.52 -24.69 -11.83
C ILE A 67 24.27 -24.09 -11.16
N SER A 68 23.27 -23.69 -11.96
CA SER A 68 21.97 -23.26 -11.46
C SER A 68 20.89 -24.27 -11.85
N ARG A 69 20.00 -24.59 -10.91
CA ARG A 69 18.88 -25.53 -11.09
C ARG A 69 17.58 -24.92 -10.62
N ASN A 70 16.54 -25.05 -11.44
CA ASN A 70 15.18 -24.64 -11.12
C ASN A 70 14.23 -25.83 -11.33
N SER A 71 13.36 -26.09 -10.37
CA SER A 71 12.39 -27.19 -10.43
C SER A 71 11.04 -26.70 -10.94
N LEU A 72 10.31 -27.57 -11.62
CA LEU A 72 9.02 -27.30 -12.23
C LEU A 72 8.06 -28.43 -11.86
N LEU A 73 6.87 -28.10 -11.36
CA LEU A 73 5.83 -29.07 -11.03
C LEU A 73 4.49 -28.61 -11.61
N ARG A 74 3.71 -29.56 -12.14
CA ARG A 74 2.33 -29.33 -12.60
C ARG A 74 1.40 -30.26 -11.87
N PHE A 75 0.22 -29.77 -11.51
CA PHE A 75 -0.86 -30.53 -10.91
C PHE A 75 -2.14 -30.27 -11.68
N ASN A 76 -3.01 -31.28 -11.79
CA ASN A 76 -4.38 -31.07 -12.21
C ASN A 76 -5.30 -31.26 -11.01
N VAL A 77 -5.83 -30.17 -10.48
CA VAL A 77 -6.65 -30.17 -9.26
C VAL A 77 -8.11 -30.29 -9.65
N GLN A 78 -8.79 -31.29 -9.11
CA GLN A 78 -10.23 -31.48 -9.31
C GLN A 78 -10.96 -31.08 -8.03
N VAL A 79 -11.80 -30.06 -8.13
CA VAL A 79 -12.61 -29.57 -7.01
C VAL A 79 -14.02 -30.15 -7.14
N PRO A 80 -14.63 -30.70 -6.06
CA PRO A 80 -15.99 -31.18 -6.09
C PRO A 80 -16.98 -30.09 -6.53
N ALA A 81 -18.06 -30.50 -7.21
CA ALA A 81 -19.06 -29.55 -7.70
C ALA A 81 -19.76 -28.84 -6.52
N GLY A 82 -19.82 -27.52 -6.59
CA GLY A 82 -20.36 -26.69 -5.51
C GLY A 82 -19.39 -26.53 -4.34
N GLU A 83 -18.08 -26.69 -4.58
CA GLU A 83 -17.02 -26.34 -3.64
C GLU A 83 -15.95 -25.46 -4.31
N HIS A 84 -15.16 -24.76 -3.50
CA HIS A 84 -13.97 -24.03 -3.94
C HIS A 84 -12.78 -24.28 -2.99
N ILE A 85 -11.56 -24.12 -3.51
CA ILE A 85 -10.33 -24.23 -2.74
C ILE A 85 -10.21 -23.05 -1.77
N VAL A 86 -9.95 -23.36 -0.50
CA VAL A 86 -9.69 -22.38 0.57
C VAL A 86 -8.25 -22.43 1.10
N SER A 87 -7.53 -23.53 0.87
CA SER A 87 -6.12 -23.69 1.23
C SER A 87 -5.44 -24.67 0.27
N ALA A 88 -4.19 -24.42 -0.09
CA ALA A 88 -3.35 -25.34 -0.85
C ALA A 88 -1.90 -25.32 -0.36
N LYS A 89 -1.37 -26.51 -0.05
CA LYS A 89 0.00 -26.73 0.43
C LYS A 89 0.76 -27.66 -0.50
N LEU A 90 1.86 -27.19 -1.08
CA LEU A 90 2.80 -28.04 -1.80
C LEU A 90 3.69 -28.76 -0.78
N ARG A 91 3.70 -30.09 -0.81
CA ARG A 91 4.53 -30.93 0.06
C ARG A 91 5.59 -31.67 -0.76
N ALA A 92 6.84 -31.61 -0.31
CA ALA A 92 7.95 -32.34 -0.91
C ALA A 92 8.77 -33.09 0.15
N TYR A 93 9.30 -34.26 -0.21
CA TYR A 93 10.14 -35.04 0.69
C TYR A 93 11.61 -34.74 0.41
N SER A 94 12.31 -34.20 1.42
CA SER A 94 13.68 -33.71 1.26
C SER A 94 14.71 -34.84 1.25
N GLU A 95 15.65 -34.74 0.30
CA GLU A 95 16.86 -35.57 0.20
C GLU A 95 18.13 -34.77 0.49
N ALA A 96 18.02 -33.65 1.22
CA ALA A 96 19.16 -32.81 1.54
C ALA A 96 20.21 -33.60 2.33
N ALA A 97 21.45 -33.64 1.84
CA ALA A 97 22.54 -34.43 2.43
C ALA A 97 22.97 -33.97 3.84
N ALA A 98 22.60 -32.75 4.24
CA ALA A 98 22.78 -32.20 5.59
C ALA A 98 21.72 -31.11 5.83
N THR A 99 21.28 -30.93 7.08
CA THR A 99 20.30 -29.91 7.46
C THR A 99 20.71 -28.54 6.91
N SER A 100 19.90 -28.01 6.01
CA SER A 100 20.16 -26.74 5.33
C SER A 100 19.32 -25.64 5.98
N THR A 101 19.96 -24.56 6.44
CA THR A 101 19.31 -23.33 6.91
C THR A 101 18.83 -22.44 5.76
N GLU A 102 19.16 -22.85 4.55
CA GLU A 102 18.80 -22.14 3.32
C GLU A 102 17.32 -22.23 2.99
N PHE A 103 16.86 -21.35 2.09
CA PHE A 103 15.47 -21.24 1.66
C PHE A 103 15.29 -21.64 0.19
N VAL A 104 14.12 -22.18 -0.14
CA VAL A 104 13.65 -22.36 -1.51
C VAL A 104 12.39 -21.53 -1.70
N ASP A 105 12.42 -20.68 -2.72
CA ASP A 105 11.31 -19.85 -3.15
C ASP A 105 10.39 -20.64 -4.08
N VAL A 106 9.08 -20.40 -3.98
CA VAL A 106 8.08 -20.96 -4.88
C VAL A 106 7.37 -19.83 -5.62
N TYR A 107 7.24 -20.00 -6.93
CA TYR A 107 6.57 -19.08 -7.85
C TYR A 107 5.49 -19.83 -8.65
N THR A 108 4.50 -19.12 -9.17
CA THR A 108 3.70 -19.62 -10.29
C THR A 108 4.55 -19.69 -11.56
N THR A 109 4.12 -20.47 -12.55
CA THR A 109 4.78 -20.54 -13.87
C THR A 109 3.81 -20.97 -14.96
N GLY A 110 4.20 -20.87 -16.23
CA GLY A 110 3.41 -21.36 -17.36
C GLY A 110 3.35 -22.89 -17.41
N GLY A 111 2.22 -23.46 -17.85
CA GLY A 111 1.99 -24.91 -17.90
C GLY A 111 2.25 -25.60 -19.25
N ALA A 112 2.61 -24.85 -20.29
CA ALA A 112 2.76 -25.36 -21.66
C ALA A 112 3.96 -26.32 -21.89
N TRP A 113 4.73 -26.63 -20.85
CA TRP A 113 5.91 -27.51 -20.94
C TRP A 113 5.55 -28.98 -20.71
N THR A 114 6.35 -29.89 -21.29
CA THR A 114 6.22 -31.34 -21.08
C THR A 114 7.38 -31.88 -20.24
N GLU A 115 7.10 -32.87 -19.40
CA GLU A 115 8.08 -33.47 -18.48
C GLU A 115 9.35 -33.92 -19.19
N THR A 116 9.21 -34.58 -20.33
CA THR A 116 10.31 -35.09 -21.16
C THR A 116 10.83 -34.10 -22.21
N GLY A 117 10.24 -32.92 -22.33
CA GLY A 117 10.61 -31.89 -23.33
C GLY A 117 11.17 -30.60 -22.75
N VAL A 118 11.03 -30.37 -21.44
CA VAL A 118 11.55 -29.17 -20.78
C VAL A 118 13.06 -29.26 -20.58
N THR A 119 13.75 -28.16 -20.88
CA THR A 119 15.19 -27.94 -20.81
C THR A 119 15.39 -26.52 -20.27
N TRP A 120 16.62 -26.13 -19.92
CA TRP A 120 16.88 -24.75 -19.49
C TRP A 120 16.44 -23.72 -20.52
N ASN A 121 16.71 -23.99 -21.80
CA ASN A 121 16.46 -23.05 -22.90
C ASN A 121 14.97 -22.78 -23.16
N ASN A 122 14.08 -23.70 -22.79
CA ASN A 122 12.64 -23.59 -23.03
C ASN A 122 11.81 -23.65 -21.73
N ALA A 123 12.46 -23.56 -20.57
CA ALA A 123 11.77 -23.55 -19.28
C ALA A 123 10.85 -22.32 -19.19
N PRO A 124 9.59 -22.48 -18.75
CA PRO A 124 8.69 -21.35 -18.56
C PRO A 124 9.25 -20.39 -17.51
N ALA A 125 9.14 -19.08 -17.76
CA ALA A 125 9.60 -18.04 -16.84
C ALA A 125 8.85 -18.10 -15.50
N ARG A 126 9.51 -17.69 -14.41
CA ARG A 126 8.84 -17.51 -13.12
C ARG A 126 7.77 -16.42 -13.20
N GLY A 127 6.63 -16.67 -12.57
CA GLY A 127 5.52 -15.73 -12.40
C GLY A 127 5.51 -15.13 -11.00
N THR A 128 4.32 -15.10 -10.38
CA THR A 128 4.08 -14.53 -9.05
C THR A 128 4.79 -15.33 -7.97
N TRP A 129 5.52 -14.65 -7.07
CA TRP A 129 6.10 -15.26 -5.89
C TRP A 129 5.01 -15.60 -4.86
N LEU A 130 5.01 -16.84 -4.36
CA LEU A 130 3.99 -17.35 -3.44
C LEU A 130 4.51 -17.47 -2.01
N GLY A 131 5.83 -17.57 -1.84
CA GLY A 131 6.47 -17.68 -0.54
C GLY A 131 7.81 -18.40 -0.62
N LYS A 132 8.40 -18.63 0.55
CA LYS A 132 9.63 -19.41 0.72
C LYS A 132 9.56 -20.25 1.98
N THR A 133 10.23 -21.40 1.96
CA THR A 133 10.40 -22.29 3.12
C THR A 133 11.87 -22.69 3.24
N GLY A 134 12.36 -22.88 4.46
CA GLY A 134 13.72 -23.33 4.76
C GLY A 134 13.75 -24.47 5.78
N GLY A 135 14.93 -24.86 6.26
CA GLY A 135 15.07 -25.90 7.29
C GLY A 135 15.02 -27.34 6.74
N PHE A 136 15.64 -27.57 5.58
CA PHE A 136 15.62 -28.86 4.90
C PHE A 136 16.47 -29.89 5.62
N SER A 137 15.84 -30.83 6.33
CA SER A 137 16.51 -31.99 6.94
C SER A 137 16.34 -33.23 6.08
N ASN A 138 17.37 -34.10 6.06
CA ASN A 138 17.30 -35.36 5.32
C ASN A 138 16.11 -36.20 5.80
N GLY A 139 15.27 -36.67 4.87
CA GLY A 139 14.13 -37.52 5.21
C GLY A 139 12.96 -36.80 5.89
N ALA A 140 12.85 -35.48 5.72
CA ALA A 140 11.74 -34.69 6.27
C ALA A 140 10.79 -34.19 5.17
N TRP A 141 9.51 -34.06 5.52
CA TRP A 141 8.55 -33.33 4.70
C TRP A 141 8.75 -31.83 4.86
N VAL A 142 8.66 -31.12 3.73
CA VAL A 142 8.66 -29.66 3.68
C VAL A 142 7.41 -29.18 2.98
N GLU A 143 6.82 -28.11 3.50
CA GLU A 143 5.59 -27.53 2.98
C GLU A 143 5.80 -26.08 2.56
N TRP A 144 5.22 -25.72 1.42
CA TRP A 144 5.01 -24.33 1.02
C TRP A 144 3.50 -24.07 0.96
N ASP A 145 3.06 -22.96 1.55
CA ASP A 145 1.71 -22.46 1.31
C ASP A 145 1.66 -21.85 -0.10
N VAL A 146 0.88 -22.48 -0.97
CA VAL A 146 0.68 -22.06 -2.36
C VAL A 146 -0.76 -21.64 -2.62
N THR A 147 -1.55 -21.41 -1.56
CA THR A 147 -2.98 -21.06 -1.63
C THR A 147 -3.24 -19.87 -2.56
N LYS A 148 -2.38 -18.85 -2.52
CA LYS A 148 -2.50 -17.65 -3.37
C LYS A 148 -2.19 -17.89 -4.85
N GLY A 149 -1.59 -19.02 -5.18
CA GLY A 149 -1.18 -19.37 -6.53
C GLY A 149 -2.06 -20.41 -7.20
N VAL A 150 -3.12 -20.89 -6.53
CA VAL A 150 -4.05 -21.88 -7.08
C VAL A 150 -5.36 -21.27 -7.55
N ILE A 151 -5.92 -21.83 -8.62
CA ILE A 151 -7.24 -21.46 -9.12
C ILE A 151 -8.31 -22.05 -8.20
N ALA A 152 -9.17 -21.20 -7.62
CA ALA A 152 -10.14 -21.60 -6.60
C ALA A 152 -11.12 -22.69 -7.05
N THR A 153 -11.45 -22.76 -8.33
CA THR A 153 -12.34 -23.78 -8.92
C THR A 153 -11.61 -25.05 -9.40
N GLY A 154 -10.30 -25.14 -9.15
CA GLY A 154 -9.47 -26.23 -9.65
C GLY A 154 -8.93 -25.97 -11.05
N GLY A 155 -8.50 -27.03 -11.72
CA GLY A 155 -7.76 -26.98 -12.99
C GLY A 155 -6.25 -27.10 -12.80
N GLU A 156 -5.51 -26.73 -13.84
CA GLU A 156 -4.06 -26.88 -13.87
C GLU A 156 -3.34 -25.85 -12.99
N GLN A 157 -2.50 -26.34 -12.08
CA GLN A 157 -1.68 -25.54 -11.18
C GLN A 157 -0.20 -25.80 -11.49
N ASN A 158 0.58 -24.73 -11.70
CA ASN A 158 1.94 -24.84 -12.19
C ASN A 158 2.89 -24.04 -11.28
N PHE A 159 3.90 -24.72 -10.75
CA PHE A 159 4.86 -24.13 -9.82
C PHE A 159 6.29 -24.23 -10.33
N ARG A 160 7.06 -23.18 -10.07
CA ARG A 160 8.50 -23.12 -10.28
C ARG A 160 9.20 -22.86 -8.96
N LEU A 161 10.15 -23.71 -8.60
CA LEU A 161 10.93 -23.57 -7.39
C LEU A 161 12.36 -23.21 -7.74
N GLU A 162 12.88 -22.22 -7.04
CA GLU A 162 14.21 -21.67 -7.27
C GLU A 162 14.94 -21.48 -5.96
N SER A 163 16.26 -21.38 -6.06
CA SER A 163 17.10 -21.10 -4.90
C SER A 163 18.31 -20.27 -5.31
N GLY A 164 18.59 -19.20 -4.56
CA GLY A 164 19.84 -18.44 -4.68
C GLY A 164 21.04 -19.14 -4.03
N THR A 165 20.83 -20.32 -3.46
CA THR A 165 21.79 -20.98 -2.55
C THR A 165 22.95 -21.57 -3.31
N GLN A 166 24.18 -21.37 -2.82
CA GLN A 166 25.38 -21.98 -3.40
C GLN A 166 25.51 -23.48 -3.05
N LYS A 167 24.37 -24.18 -2.87
CA LYS A 167 24.27 -25.57 -2.43
C LYS A 167 23.11 -26.25 -3.13
N TRP A 168 23.29 -27.55 -3.40
CA TRP A 168 22.26 -28.41 -3.97
C TRP A 168 21.20 -28.77 -2.94
N LEU A 169 19.93 -28.53 -3.27
CA LEU A 169 18.77 -28.94 -2.51
C LEU A 169 17.93 -29.90 -3.38
N GLY A 170 17.75 -31.14 -2.91
CA GLY A 170 17.06 -32.18 -3.65
C GLY A 170 15.83 -32.71 -2.94
N PHE A 171 14.89 -33.17 -3.74
CA PHE A 171 13.61 -33.70 -3.28
C PHE A 171 13.17 -34.86 -4.17
N LYS A 172 12.39 -35.78 -3.61
CA LYS A 172 11.80 -36.89 -4.37
C LYS A 172 10.93 -36.35 -5.50
N SER A 173 11.06 -36.92 -6.70
CA SER A 173 10.19 -36.63 -7.83
C SER A 173 9.02 -37.60 -7.93
N ASN A 174 8.15 -37.40 -8.92
CA ASN A 174 7.08 -38.31 -9.27
C ASN A 174 7.59 -39.67 -9.79
N GLN A 175 8.86 -39.76 -10.21
CA GLN A 175 9.53 -41.00 -10.60
C GLN A 175 10.19 -41.72 -9.40
N ALA A 176 10.07 -41.19 -8.17
CA ALA A 176 10.59 -41.87 -6.98
C ALA A 176 9.98 -43.27 -6.82
N LEU A 177 10.84 -44.24 -6.48
CA LEU A 177 10.46 -45.65 -6.33
C LEU A 177 9.43 -45.86 -5.22
N ASP A 178 9.59 -45.14 -4.11
CA ASP A 178 8.60 -45.12 -3.03
C ASP A 178 7.53 -44.07 -3.33
N ALA A 179 6.34 -44.53 -3.73
CA ALA A 179 5.22 -43.67 -4.05
C ALA A 179 4.70 -42.86 -2.85
N ALA A 180 4.95 -43.30 -1.61
CA ALA A 180 4.52 -42.58 -0.41
C ALA A 180 5.27 -41.24 -0.24
N LEU A 181 6.49 -41.16 -0.75
CA LEU A 181 7.42 -40.03 -0.62
C LEU A 181 7.38 -39.05 -1.80
N ARG A 182 6.57 -39.33 -2.83
CA ARG A 182 6.39 -38.44 -3.99
C ARG A 182 5.77 -37.11 -3.57
N PRO A 183 6.06 -36.01 -4.30
CA PRO A 183 5.53 -34.69 -3.95
C PRO A 183 4.02 -34.65 -4.14
N LYS A 184 3.33 -33.81 -3.36
CA LYS A 184 1.86 -33.76 -3.32
C LYS A 184 1.39 -32.32 -3.16
N LEU A 185 0.28 -31.98 -3.80
CA LEU A 185 -0.46 -30.76 -3.53
C LEU A 185 -1.67 -31.14 -2.65
N VAL A 186 -1.66 -30.67 -1.40
CA VAL A 186 -2.75 -30.89 -0.44
C VAL A 186 -3.66 -29.68 -0.47
N VAL A 187 -4.91 -29.87 -0.84
CA VAL A 187 -5.91 -28.82 -1.05
C VAL A 187 -7.05 -29.02 -0.08
N THR A 188 -7.50 -27.95 0.58
CA THR A 188 -8.72 -27.96 1.39
C THR A 188 -9.79 -27.18 0.66
N THR A 189 -11.00 -27.74 0.60
CA THR A 189 -12.15 -27.14 -0.08
C THR A 189 -13.29 -26.83 0.89
N ALA A 190 -14.13 -25.87 0.51
CA ALA A 190 -15.34 -25.48 1.23
C ALA A 190 -16.53 -25.41 0.27
N ALA A 191 -17.73 -25.73 0.74
CA ALA A 191 -18.95 -25.66 -0.06
C ALA A 191 -19.31 -24.22 -0.44
N ASP A 192 -19.75 -24.04 -1.68
CA ASP A 192 -20.30 -22.81 -2.19
C ASP A 192 -21.67 -22.54 -1.55
N ALA A 193 -21.94 -21.28 -1.20
CA ALA A 193 -23.21 -20.90 -0.60
C ALA A 193 -24.36 -21.04 -1.62
N VAL A 194 -25.35 -21.88 -1.33
CA VAL A 194 -26.51 -22.10 -2.20
C VAL A 194 -27.57 -21.03 -1.95
N VAL A 195 -27.78 -20.12 -2.91
CA VAL A 195 -28.89 -19.14 -2.86
C VAL A 195 -30.14 -19.77 -3.47
N ALA A 196 -31.12 -20.14 -2.65
CA ALA A 196 -32.40 -20.66 -3.11
C ALA A 196 -33.31 -19.51 -3.63
N ASN A 197 -33.79 -19.63 -4.87
CA ASN A 197 -34.67 -18.67 -5.52
C ASN A 197 -36.15 -19.01 -5.24
N PRO A 198 -37.00 -18.14 -4.66
CA PRO A 198 -38.41 -18.48 -4.41
C PRO A 198 -39.34 -18.16 -5.60
N THR A 199 -40.29 -19.06 -5.84
CA THR A 199 -41.35 -19.01 -6.86
C THR A 199 -42.55 -18.15 -6.38
N PRO A 200 -43.29 -17.42 -7.26
CA PRO A 200 -44.30 -16.45 -6.83
C PRO A 200 -45.71 -17.05 -6.64
N THR A 201 -46.45 -16.60 -5.61
CA THR A 201 -47.90 -16.87 -5.38
C THR A 201 -48.49 -15.68 -4.57
N PRO A 202 -49.78 -15.30 -4.74
CA PRO A 202 -50.20 -13.91 -4.88
C PRO A 202 -50.49 -13.14 -3.59
N THR A 203 -50.40 -11.82 -3.75
CA THR A 203 -50.49 -10.73 -2.78
C THR A 203 -51.80 -10.64 -1.98
N PRO A 204 -51.69 -10.41 -0.66
CA PRO A 204 -52.60 -9.54 0.07
C PRO A 204 -51.92 -8.29 0.65
N THR A 205 -52.74 -7.24 0.67
CA THR A 205 -52.65 -5.85 1.15
C THR A 205 -51.65 -5.52 2.27
N PRO A 206 -50.95 -4.35 2.21
CA PRO A 206 -49.81 -4.02 3.06
C PRO A 206 -50.21 -3.74 4.51
N THR A 207 -49.59 -4.46 5.43
CA THR A 207 -49.43 -4.12 6.85
C THR A 207 -47.94 -3.82 7.06
N PRO A 208 -47.55 -2.77 7.81
CA PRO A 208 -46.18 -2.26 7.84
C PRO A 208 -45.18 -3.37 8.17
N THR A 209 -44.35 -3.69 7.20
CA THR A 209 -43.19 -4.58 7.33
C THR A 209 -42.25 -3.97 8.38
N PRO A 210 -41.71 -4.75 9.33
CA PRO A 210 -40.55 -4.32 10.10
C PRO A 210 -39.46 -3.92 9.10
N ALA A 211 -38.77 -2.81 9.35
CA ALA A 211 -37.65 -2.37 8.53
C ALA A 211 -36.71 -3.57 8.25
N PRO A 212 -36.17 -3.69 7.03
CA PRO A 212 -35.20 -4.73 6.72
C PRO A 212 -34.12 -4.71 7.80
N THR A 213 -33.81 -5.85 8.40
CA THR A 213 -32.71 -5.97 9.34
C THR A 213 -31.45 -5.58 8.59
N ASP A 214 -30.98 -4.38 8.84
CA ASP A 214 -29.77 -3.83 8.25
C ASP A 214 -28.62 -4.80 8.54
N PRO A 215 -27.91 -5.33 7.52
CA PRO A 215 -26.75 -6.20 7.74
C PRO A 215 -25.64 -5.53 8.59
N SER A 216 -25.70 -4.20 8.77
CA SER A 216 -24.77 -3.43 9.61
C SER A 216 -25.15 -3.31 11.10
N GLY A 217 -26.19 -4.00 11.58
CA GLY A 217 -26.61 -3.96 12.99
C GLY A 217 -27.23 -2.62 13.42
N VAL A 218 -27.57 -2.48 14.71
CA VAL A 218 -28.17 -1.24 15.24
C VAL A 218 -27.10 -0.18 15.44
N GLN A 219 -27.22 0.96 14.76
CA GLN A 219 -26.22 2.06 14.82
C GLN A 219 -26.65 3.15 15.82
N ALA A 220 -25.69 3.69 16.57
CA ALA A 220 -25.87 4.89 17.39
C ALA A 220 -26.26 6.09 16.53
N ALA A 221 -25.63 6.26 15.36
CA ALA A 221 -25.97 7.33 14.42
C ALA A 221 -27.46 7.34 14.03
N THR A 222 -28.05 6.15 13.82
CA THR A 222 -29.48 6.02 13.47
C THR A 222 -30.38 6.26 14.68
N THR A 223 -30.07 5.64 15.83
CA THR A 223 -30.91 5.76 17.03
C THR A 223 -30.90 7.17 17.64
N GLN A 224 -29.79 7.90 17.48
CA GLN A 224 -29.59 9.24 18.00
C GLN A 224 -29.72 10.34 16.92
N ASN A 225 -30.04 9.97 15.68
CA ASN A 225 -30.21 10.88 14.54
C ASN A 225 -29.00 11.82 14.29
N TRP A 226 -27.80 11.24 14.19
CA TRP A 226 -26.55 12.00 13.99
C TRP A 226 -26.39 12.55 12.56
N GLY A 227 -27.23 12.12 11.62
CA GLY A 227 -27.16 12.53 10.21
C GLY A 227 -26.17 11.69 9.41
N ALA A 228 -25.72 12.22 8.28
CA ALA A 228 -24.78 11.52 7.39
C ALA A 228 -23.35 11.54 7.96
N PRO A 229 -22.55 10.48 7.74
CA PRO A 229 -21.13 10.53 8.08
C PRO A 229 -20.42 11.60 7.24
N VAL A 230 -19.51 12.33 7.86
CA VAL A 230 -18.66 13.36 7.23
C VAL A 230 -17.27 12.85 6.86
N ALA A 231 -16.85 11.74 7.46
CA ALA A 231 -15.61 11.06 7.14
C ALA A 231 -15.72 9.59 7.57
N GLY A 232 -14.77 8.78 7.13
CA GLY A 232 -14.73 7.38 7.50
C GLY A 232 -14.11 6.49 6.43
N ASP A 233 -14.18 5.21 6.71
CA ASP A 233 -13.77 4.17 5.80
C ASP A 233 -14.72 2.97 5.87
N GLU A 234 -15.16 2.53 4.70
CA GLU A 234 -16.11 1.42 4.55
C GLU A 234 -15.41 0.08 4.28
N PHE A 235 -14.07 0.10 4.14
CA PHE A 235 -13.24 -1.09 3.94
C PHE A 235 -13.73 -2.06 2.84
N ASN A 236 -14.42 -1.53 1.83
CA ASN A 236 -14.99 -2.26 0.70
C ASN A 236 -14.00 -2.44 -0.48
N TYR A 237 -12.71 -2.53 -0.15
CA TYR A 237 -11.60 -2.66 -1.09
C TYR A 237 -10.62 -3.72 -0.61
N THR A 238 -9.77 -4.24 -1.49
CA THR A 238 -8.80 -5.29 -1.14
C THR A 238 -7.39 -4.71 -1.15
N GLY A 239 -6.56 -5.06 -0.16
CA GLY A 239 -5.15 -4.64 -0.10
C GLY A 239 -4.75 -4.09 1.27
N ALA A 240 -3.74 -3.23 1.34
CA ALA A 240 -3.42 -2.52 2.58
C ALA A 240 -4.54 -1.50 2.91
N PRO A 241 -4.71 -1.09 4.19
CA PRO A 241 -5.56 0.06 4.52
C PRO A 241 -5.24 1.28 3.66
N ASP A 242 -6.26 2.04 3.25
CA ASP A 242 -6.11 3.18 2.36
C ASP A 242 -5.16 4.19 3.01
N ALA A 243 -3.97 4.33 2.42
CA ALA A 243 -2.92 5.17 2.96
C ALA A 243 -3.28 6.67 2.93
N THR A 244 -4.32 7.10 2.22
CA THR A 244 -4.86 8.46 2.30
C THR A 244 -5.68 8.67 3.57
N LYS A 245 -6.33 7.61 4.05
CA LYS A 245 -7.19 7.62 5.24
C LYS A 245 -6.48 7.18 6.50
N TRP A 246 -5.47 6.32 6.40
CA TRP A 246 -4.82 5.68 7.54
C TRP A 246 -3.29 5.82 7.50
N SER A 247 -2.70 6.05 8.67
CA SER A 247 -1.28 5.85 8.96
C SER A 247 -1.14 4.50 9.67
N VAL A 248 -0.72 3.48 8.94
CA VAL A 248 -0.43 2.16 9.51
C VAL A 248 0.91 2.18 10.23
N TYR A 249 0.95 1.65 11.46
CA TYR A 249 2.12 1.70 12.31
C TYR A 249 3.20 0.70 11.88
N ASN A 250 4.45 1.15 11.96
CA ASN A 250 5.64 0.31 11.90
C ASN A 250 6.53 0.68 13.09
N SER A 251 6.22 0.13 14.26
CA SER A 251 6.78 0.57 15.54
C SER A 251 6.85 -0.58 16.53
N ALA A 252 7.51 -0.35 17.67
CA ALA A 252 7.27 -1.20 18.83
C ALA A 252 5.76 -1.19 19.18
N GLY A 253 5.27 -2.30 19.69
CA GLY A 253 3.88 -2.41 20.15
C GLY A 253 3.65 -1.77 21.51
N HIS A 254 2.55 -2.15 22.15
CA HIS A 254 2.08 -1.53 23.39
C HIS A 254 3.18 -1.49 24.46
N ALA A 255 3.48 -0.29 24.99
CA ALA A 255 4.54 -0.07 25.98
C ALA A 255 5.91 -0.71 25.61
N GLY A 256 6.21 -0.84 24.32
CA GLY A 256 7.43 -1.48 23.81
C GLY A 256 7.37 -3.01 23.73
N LYS A 257 6.21 -3.63 23.98
CA LYS A 257 5.97 -5.07 23.86
C LYS A 257 5.43 -5.40 22.47
N GLY A 258 5.96 -6.46 21.87
CA GLY A 258 5.61 -6.87 20.51
C GLY A 258 6.03 -5.85 19.45
N ILE A 259 5.59 -6.08 18.21
CA ILE A 259 5.90 -5.25 17.05
C ILE A 259 4.60 -4.93 16.33
N ARG A 260 4.30 -3.64 16.12
CA ARG A 260 3.24 -3.23 15.19
C ARG A 260 3.84 -3.15 13.79
N SER A 261 3.34 -3.99 12.91
CA SER A 261 3.84 -4.22 11.57
C SER A 261 2.74 -3.92 10.54
N PRO A 262 3.05 -3.18 9.45
CA PRO A 262 2.09 -2.98 8.37
C PRO A 262 1.67 -4.28 7.66
N GLN A 263 2.44 -5.35 7.80
CA GLN A 263 2.11 -6.65 7.21
C GLN A 263 0.98 -7.37 7.95
N GLN A 264 0.69 -6.96 9.19
CA GLN A 264 -0.35 -7.56 10.01
C GLN A 264 -1.74 -6.96 9.79
N VAL A 265 -1.88 -5.93 8.95
CA VAL A 265 -3.18 -5.36 8.60
C VAL A 265 -3.43 -5.37 7.10
N LYS A 266 -4.64 -5.81 6.71
CA LYS A 266 -5.11 -5.78 5.32
C LYS A 266 -6.61 -5.56 5.28
N VAL A 267 -7.14 -5.23 4.11
CA VAL A 267 -8.55 -5.16 3.79
C VAL A 267 -8.84 -6.25 2.77
N ASP A 268 -9.90 -7.03 2.98
CA ASP A 268 -10.20 -8.22 2.19
C ASP A 268 -11.25 -8.01 1.09
N GLY A 269 -11.72 -6.78 0.90
CA GLY A 269 -12.83 -6.42 0.01
C GLY A 269 -14.16 -6.19 0.75
N SER A 270 -14.25 -6.60 2.01
CA SER A 270 -15.45 -6.44 2.85
C SER A 270 -15.17 -5.88 4.25
N LYS A 271 -13.94 -6.02 4.74
CA LYS A 271 -13.52 -5.59 6.07
C LYS A 271 -12.01 -5.45 6.13
N MET A 272 -11.55 -4.62 7.04
CA MET A 272 -10.17 -4.60 7.50
C MET A 272 -9.95 -5.71 8.54
N VAL A 273 -8.80 -6.36 8.48
CA VAL A 273 -8.36 -7.42 9.39
C VAL A 273 -6.95 -7.10 9.88
N MET A 274 -6.79 -6.94 11.19
CA MET A 274 -5.50 -6.95 11.90
C MET A 274 -5.28 -8.33 12.50
N ASN A 275 -4.12 -8.94 12.28
CA ASN A 275 -3.73 -10.21 12.87
C ASN A 275 -2.62 -10.02 13.90
N GLY A 276 -2.68 -10.78 14.97
CA GLY A 276 -1.65 -10.94 15.98
C GLY A 276 -1.05 -12.34 15.90
N THR A 277 0.28 -12.45 15.87
CA THR A 277 1.00 -13.73 15.90
C THR A 277 1.53 -14.03 17.29
N PRO A 278 1.75 -15.31 17.66
CA PRO A 278 2.23 -15.69 18.99
C PRO A 278 3.53 -15.01 19.44
N ASP A 279 4.35 -14.49 18.52
CA ASP A 279 5.57 -13.74 18.88
C ASP A 279 5.31 -12.25 19.22
N GLY A 280 4.05 -11.83 19.29
CA GLY A 280 3.66 -10.45 19.57
C GLY A 280 3.71 -9.52 18.37
N THR A 281 3.90 -10.03 17.14
CA THR A 281 3.78 -9.21 15.94
C THR A 281 2.30 -8.97 15.63
N THR A 282 1.90 -7.70 15.57
CA THR A 282 0.51 -7.26 15.44
C THR A 282 0.40 -6.01 14.57
N ALA A 283 -0.74 -5.32 14.52
CA ALA A 283 -0.91 -4.05 13.83
C ALA A 283 -1.59 -2.98 14.69
N GLY A 284 -1.41 -1.74 14.25
CA GLY A 284 -2.25 -0.62 14.65
C GLY A 284 -2.20 0.46 13.57
N MET A 285 -3.17 1.35 13.57
CA MET A 285 -3.23 2.46 12.62
C MET A 285 -3.98 3.66 13.18
N SER A 286 -3.64 4.86 12.71
CA SER A 286 -4.34 6.12 13.03
C SER A 286 -5.00 6.71 11.78
N ALA A 287 -6.19 7.26 11.94
CA ALA A 287 -6.90 7.98 10.90
C ALA A 287 -6.24 9.33 10.63
N LYS A 288 -6.16 9.68 9.34
CA LYS A 288 -5.74 10.98 8.82
C LYS A 288 -6.92 11.93 8.61
N PHE A 289 -8.14 11.44 8.76
CA PHE A 289 -9.38 12.19 8.61
C PHE A 289 -10.01 12.53 9.97
N ALA A 290 -10.95 13.47 9.95
CA ALA A 290 -11.77 13.89 11.10
C ALA A 290 -10.98 14.14 12.40
N ARG A 291 -9.90 14.92 12.28
CA ARG A 291 -9.10 15.44 13.38
C ARG A 291 -9.83 16.61 14.02
N GLN A 292 -10.63 16.34 15.06
CA GLN A 292 -11.53 17.34 15.65
C GLN A 292 -11.68 17.15 17.16
N LYS A 293 -12.00 18.26 17.84
CA LYS A 293 -12.24 18.26 19.29
C LYS A 293 -13.67 17.84 19.66
N TYR A 294 -14.67 18.11 18.85
CA TYR A 294 -16.02 17.63 19.11
C TYR A 294 -16.53 16.92 17.87
N GLY A 295 -17.19 15.79 18.06
CA GLY A 295 -17.56 14.89 16.98
C GLY A 295 -18.17 13.61 17.50
N ARG A 296 -18.53 12.73 16.59
CA ARG A 296 -19.03 11.40 16.96
C ARG A 296 -18.40 10.36 16.08
N TRP A 297 -17.87 9.31 16.68
CA TRP A 297 -17.19 8.23 15.99
C TRP A 297 -17.95 6.95 16.25
N GLU A 298 -18.15 6.16 15.20
CA GLU A 298 -18.78 4.85 15.29
C GLU A 298 -17.98 3.85 14.46
N VAL A 299 -17.70 2.69 15.04
CA VAL A 299 -16.90 1.63 14.42
C VAL A 299 -17.64 0.32 14.55
N ARG A 300 -17.78 -0.40 13.44
CA ARG A 300 -18.31 -1.76 13.43
C ARG A 300 -17.17 -2.75 13.44
N ALA A 301 -16.96 -3.42 14.57
CA ALA A 301 -15.82 -4.30 14.77
C ALA A 301 -16.19 -5.59 15.51
N ALA A 302 -15.34 -6.59 15.31
CA ALA A 302 -15.32 -7.87 16.02
C ALA A 302 -13.86 -8.25 16.29
N GLY A 303 -13.61 -9.06 17.31
CA GLY A 303 -12.26 -9.54 17.61
C GLY A 303 -12.28 -10.86 18.35
N SER A 304 -11.18 -11.60 18.25
CA SER A 304 -11.03 -12.89 18.90
C SER A 304 -9.57 -13.27 18.98
N GLY A 305 -9.17 -14.06 19.96
CA GLY A 305 -7.81 -14.52 20.04
C GLY A 305 -7.42 -15.09 21.38
N ASP A 306 -6.12 -15.21 21.56
CA ASP A 306 -5.49 -15.39 22.85
C ASP A 306 -5.81 -14.25 23.82
N ASN A 307 -5.72 -14.51 25.13
CA ASN A 307 -6.01 -13.51 26.16
C ASN A 307 -4.93 -12.42 26.28
N GLU A 308 -3.77 -12.60 25.65
CA GLU A 308 -2.74 -11.56 25.57
C GLU A 308 -3.07 -10.47 24.54
N TYR A 309 -4.07 -10.67 23.66
CA TYR A 309 -4.44 -9.69 22.65
C TYR A 309 -5.65 -8.84 23.07
N HIS A 310 -5.52 -7.53 22.91
CA HIS A 310 -6.55 -6.54 23.21
C HIS A 310 -6.97 -5.85 21.92
N MET A 311 -8.25 -5.95 21.57
CA MET A 311 -8.84 -5.14 20.49
C MET A 311 -9.17 -3.77 21.05
N VAL A 312 -8.68 -2.71 20.40
CA VAL A 312 -8.87 -1.33 20.89
C VAL A 312 -9.29 -0.38 19.77
N SER A 313 -10.37 0.37 20.03
CA SER A 313 -10.83 1.48 19.21
C SER A 313 -10.75 2.78 20.02
N ILE A 314 -9.86 3.67 19.61
CA ILE A 314 -9.34 4.76 20.46
C ILE A 314 -9.48 6.11 19.77
N LEU A 315 -9.78 7.19 20.50
CA LEU A 315 -9.46 8.54 20.07
C LEU A 315 -8.13 8.98 20.70
N TRP A 316 -7.15 9.31 19.88
CA TRP A 316 -5.80 9.71 20.30
C TRP A 316 -5.57 11.21 20.08
N PRO A 317 -4.89 11.92 21.01
CA PRO A 317 -4.70 13.37 20.91
C PRO A 317 -3.78 13.73 19.75
N ASP A 318 -4.19 14.72 18.96
CA ASP A 318 -3.44 15.19 17.80
C ASP A 318 -2.10 15.82 18.17
N SER A 319 -1.98 16.33 19.39
CA SER A 319 -0.76 16.92 19.94
C SER A 319 0.32 15.89 20.23
N GLY A 320 -0.04 14.61 20.38
CA GLY A 320 0.85 13.57 20.89
C GLY A 320 1.29 13.76 22.36
N ASN A 321 0.72 14.74 23.07
CA ASN A 321 1.08 15.06 24.46
C ASN A 321 0.33 14.16 25.44
N TRP A 322 0.73 12.90 25.53
CA TRP A 322 0.16 11.92 26.44
C TRP A 322 0.95 11.88 27.78
N PRO A 323 0.28 11.78 28.96
CA PRO A 323 -1.17 11.60 29.16
C PRO A 323 -1.96 12.90 29.34
N CYS A 324 -1.29 14.06 29.37
CA CYS A 324 -1.93 15.36 29.69
C CYS A 324 -3.14 15.70 28.80
N ASP A 325 -3.08 15.34 27.52
CA ASP A 325 -4.13 15.65 26.54
C ASP A 325 -5.18 14.53 26.41
N GLY A 326 -5.12 13.51 27.27
CA GLY A 326 -6.10 12.43 27.38
C GLY A 326 -6.03 11.37 26.28
N GLU A 327 -6.86 10.36 26.42
CA GLU A 327 -7.05 9.20 25.52
C GLU A 327 -8.46 8.64 25.76
N VAL A 328 -9.16 8.22 24.70
CA VAL A 328 -10.53 7.70 24.81
C VAL A 328 -10.65 6.36 24.13
N ASP A 329 -10.52 5.29 24.91
CA ASP A 329 -10.72 3.91 24.49
C ASP A 329 -12.19 3.57 24.61
N TYR A 330 -12.96 3.91 23.58
CA TYR A 330 -14.42 3.73 23.63
C TYR A 330 -14.87 2.29 23.35
N ALA A 331 -13.94 1.43 22.95
CA ALA A 331 -14.08 -0.03 22.93
C ALA A 331 -12.71 -0.70 23.09
N GLU A 332 -12.47 -1.29 24.27
CA GLU A 332 -11.26 -2.04 24.58
C GLU A 332 -11.59 -3.40 25.23
N THR A 333 -10.96 -4.49 24.77
CA THR A 333 -10.93 -5.76 25.52
C THR A 333 -9.73 -5.80 26.45
N SER A 334 -9.81 -6.58 27.54
CA SER A 334 -8.66 -6.79 28.45
C SER A 334 -8.28 -8.26 28.54
N GLY A 335 -8.20 -8.93 27.38
CA GLY A 335 -7.93 -10.36 27.24
C GLY A 335 -9.14 -11.28 27.40
N ASP A 336 -10.22 -10.81 28.03
CA ASP A 336 -11.52 -11.49 28.03
C ASP A 336 -12.37 -11.03 26.85
N TRP A 337 -12.50 -11.87 25.83
CA TRP A 337 -13.31 -11.63 24.63
C TRP A 337 -14.83 -11.64 24.87
N ASN A 338 -15.28 -11.81 26.12
CA ASN A 338 -16.68 -11.70 26.53
C ASN A 338 -16.99 -10.38 27.27
N VAL A 339 -16.03 -9.46 27.34
CA VAL A 339 -16.18 -8.16 28.01
C VAL A 339 -15.58 -7.06 27.16
N ILE A 340 -16.33 -5.98 26.96
CA ILE A 340 -15.83 -4.73 26.38
C ILE A 340 -15.81 -3.64 27.45
N LYS A 341 -14.81 -2.77 27.39
CA LYS A 341 -14.59 -1.66 28.32
C LYS A 341 -14.55 -0.33 27.59
N PHE A 342 -14.91 0.72 28.34
CA PHE A 342 -14.69 2.10 27.96
C PHE A 342 -13.69 2.69 28.95
N PHE A 343 -12.61 3.31 28.49
CA PHE A 343 -11.70 4.10 29.32
C PHE A 343 -11.61 5.53 28.78
N GLN A 344 -11.78 6.50 29.67
CA GLN A 344 -11.49 7.90 29.40
C GLN A 344 -10.33 8.32 30.28
N HIS A 345 -9.14 8.43 29.69
CA HIS A 345 -7.93 8.90 30.33
C HIS A 345 -7.88 10.43 30.27
N PHE A 346 -7.54 11.07 31.39
CA PHE A 346 -7.44 12.52 31.49
C PHE A 346 -6.40 12.97 32.53
N SER A 347 -6.02 14.24 32.43
CA SER A 347 -4.99 14.91 33.23
C SER A 347 -3.57 14.36 33.05
N CYS A 348 -2.57 15.16 33.41
CA CYS A 348 -1.17 14.74 33.38
C CYS A 348 -0.82 13.60 34.36
N SER A 349 -1.74 13.23 35.26
CA SER A 349 -1.57 12.09 36.17
C SER A 349 -2.14 10.78 35.61
N ASN A 350 -2.68 10.79 34.39
CA ASN A 350 -3.35 9.64 33.76
C ASN A 350 -4.50 9.08 34.63
N SER A 351 -5.34 9.98 35.16
CA SER A 351 -6.57 9.60 35.85
C SER A 351 -7.57 9.03 34.85
N GLN A 352 -8.47 8.14 35.28
CA GLN A 352 -9.43 7.50 34.39
C GLN A 352 -10.85 7.46 34.96
N THR A 353 -11.83 7.62 34.07
CA THR A 353 -13.21 7.12 34.26
C THR A 353 -13.43 5.94 33.33
N SER A 354 -14.18 4.93 33.77
CA SER A 354 -14.34 3.72 32.97
C SER A 354 -15.67 3.01 33.20
N ALA A 355 -16.08 2.21 32.22
CA ALA A 355 -17.21 1.28 32.31
C ALA A 355 -16.84 -0.08 31.70
N SER A 356 -17.62 -1.11 32.02
CA SER A 356 -17.45 -2.47 31.46
C SER A 356 -18.81 -3.11 31.20
N LYS A 357 -18.89 -3.94 30.16
CA LYS A 357 -20.13 -4.61 29.73
C LYS A 357 -19.81 -5.99 29.21
N THR A 358 -20.57 -6.98 29.66
CA THR A 358 -20.55 -8.32 29.07
C THR A 358 -21.07 -8.26 27.64
N LEU A 359 -20.28 -8.74 26.70
CA LEU A 359 -20.53 -8.70 25.27
C LEU A 359 -19.69 -9.78 24.59
N ASP A 360 -20.27 -10.61 23.72
CA ASP A 360 -19.49 -11.55 22.91
C ASP A 360 -18.77 -10.79 21.78
N VAL A 361 -17.54 -10.38 22.03
CA VAL A 361 -16.75 -9.52 21.13
C VAL A 361 -16.34 -10.25 19.84
N SER A 362 -16.51 -11.58 19.77
CA SER A 362 -16.26 -12.35 18.55
C SER A 362 -17.25 -12.04 17.42
N GLN A 363 -18.40 -11.47 17.76
CA GLN A 363 -19.43 -10.98 16.84
C GLN A 363 -19.23 -9.50 16.50
N PHE A 364 -19.73 -9.09 15.32
CA PHE A 364 -19.70 -7.69 14.92
C PHE A 364 -20.70 -6.85 15.73
N HIS A 365 -20.16 -5.87 16.46
CA HIS A 365 -20.92 -4.87 17.20
C HIS A 365 -20.57 -3.46 16.72
N ASN A 366 -21.49 -2.52 16.92
CA ASN A 366 -21.28 -1.10 16.62
C ASN A 366 -20.91 -0.36 17.89
N TYR A 367 -19.64 0.04 18.01
CA TYR A 367 -19.10 0.80 19.14
C TYR A 367 -19.05 2.28 18.78
N ALA A 368 -19.61 3.15 19.62
CA ALA A 368 -19.65 4.58 19.32
C ALA A 368 -19.32 5.47 20.51
N VAL A 369 -18.80 6.66 20.22
CA VAL A 369 -18.61 7.75 21.17
C VAL A 369 -19.14 9.06 20.59
N ASP A 370 -19.97 9.77 21.36
CA ASP A 370 -20.42 11.14 21.11
C ASP A 370 -19.67 12.07 22.07
N TRP A 371 -18.80 12.91 21.53
CA TRP A 371 -18.04 13.88 22.29
C TRP A 371 -18.45 15.30 21.91
N SER A 372 -19.00 16.00 22.90
CA SER A 372 -19.52 17.36 22.76
C SER A 372 -19.07 18.23 23.94
N PRO A 373 -19.30 19.56 23.90
CA PRO A 373 -19.06 20.41 25.06
C PRO A 373 -19.78 19.95 26.34
N ALA A 374 -20.89 19.21 26.21
CA ALA A 374 -21.68 18.71 27.33
C ALA A 374 -21.08 17.47 28.03
N GLY A 375 -20.02 16.89 27.45
CA GLY A 375 -19.40 15.66 27.93
C GLY A 375 -19.29 14.59 26.86
N MET A 376 -18.99 13.38 27.30
CA MET A 376 -18.76 12.20 26.47
C MET A 376 -19.77 11.11 26.78
N VAL A 377 -20.32 10.49 25.72
CA VAL A 377 -21.31 9.42 25.83
C VAL A 377 -20.87 8.25 24.96
N GLY A 378 -20.77 7.06 25.55
CA GLY A 378 -20.45 5.82 24.85
C GLY A 378 -21.70 4.99 24.55
N TYR A 379 -21.71 4.33 23.39
CA TYR A 379 -22.77 3.44 22.91
C TYR A 379 -22.22 2.08 22.46
N VAL A 380 -23.01 1.02 22.64
CA VAL A 380 -22.84 -0.27 21.93
C VAL A 380 -24.19 -0.64 21.31
N ASP A 381 -24.19 -0.92 20.02
CA ASP A 381 -25.38 -1.26 19.23
C ASP A 381 -26.52 -0.23 19.42
N GLY A 382 -26.14 1.04 19.41
CA GLY A 382 -27.04 2.19 19.60
C GLY A 382 -27.55 2.41 21.04
N VAL A 383 -27.16 1.57 22.01
CA VAL A 383 -27.58 1.70 23.41
C VAL A 383 -26.49 2.38 24.23
N LYS A 384 -26.84 3.49 24.90
CA LYS A 384 -25.94 4.21 25.82
C LYS A 384 -25.51 3.28 26.96
N TRP A 385 -24.22 3.26 27.27
CA TRP A 385 -23.65 2.44 28.35
C TRP A 385 -22.52 3.12 29.14
N PHE A 386 -22.02 4.27 28.65
CA PHE A 386 -21.06 5.13 29.35
C PHE A 386 -21.50 6.59 29.22
N GLU A 387 -21.28 7.41 30.25
CA GLU A 387 -21.49 8.85 30.23
C GLU A 387 -20.59 9.54 31.26
N ASP A 388 -19.84 10.54 30.81
CA ASP A 388 -19.06 11.43 31.67
C ASP A 388 -19.33 12.89 31.26
N LYS A 389 -19.77 13.70 32.23
CA LYS A 389 -20.14 15.11 32.03
C LYS A 389 -19.21 16.08 32.72
N ASP A 390 -18.18 15.59 33.41
CA ASP A 390 -17.24 16.47 34.08
C ASP A 390 -16.35 17.16 33.02
N PRO A 391 -16.42 18.50 32.89
CA PRO A 391 -15.62 19.22 31.90
C PRO A 391 -14.11 19.10 32.17
N THR A 392 -13.68 18.77 33.40
CA THR A 392 -12.28 18.58 33.75
C THR A 392 -11.71 17.25 33.25
N HIS A 393 -12.58 16.29 32.92
CA HIS A 393 -12.18 15.00 32.34
C HIS A 393 -12.08 15.05 30.81
N GLN A 394 -12.57 16.12 30.16
CA GLN A 394 -12.58 16.19 28.71
C GLN A 394 -11.18 16.48 28.14
N PRO A 395 -10.79 15.83 27.02
CA PRO A 395 -9.55 16.16 26.34
C PRO A 395 -9.46 17.65 25.95
N PRO A 396 -8.31 18.31 26.13
CA PRO A 396 -8.19 19.75 25.90
C PRO A 396 -8.12 20.12 24.41
N GLY A 397 -7.64 19.21 23.55
CA GLY A 397 -7.35 19.45 22.13
C GLY A 397 -8.20 18.60 21.18
N SER A 398 -7.85 18.61 19.89
CA SER A 398 -8.47 17.72 18.90
C SER A 398 -7.89 16.32 18.98
N MET A 399 -8.70 15.33 18.59
CA MET A 399 -8.31 13.92 18.54
C MET A 399 -8.67 13.31 17.19
N HIS A 400 -8.14 12.12 16.93
CA HIS A 400 -8.42 11.33 15.74
C HIS A 400 -8.60 9.85 16.08
N GLN A 401 -9.31 9.14 15.22
CA GLN A 401 -9.53 7.70 15.37
C GLN A 401 -8.20 6.93 15.29
N THR A 402 -8.01 5.94 16.15
CA THR A 402 -7.01 4.89 15.98
C THR A 402 -7.63 3.51 16.21
N LEU A 403 -7.07 2.50 15.57
CA LEU A 403 -7.45 1.10 15.73
C LEU A 403 -6.18 0.31 16.04
N GLN A 404 -6.22 -0.52 17.08
CA GLN A 404 -5.03 -1.24 17.55
C GLN A 404 -5.43 -2.66 17.99
N LEU A 405 -4.58 -3.63 17.66
CA LEU A 405 -4.62 -4.96 18.25
C LEU A 405 -3.39 -5.10 19.15
N ASP A 406 -3.51 -4.72 20.41
CA ASP A 406 -2.35 -4.59 21.31
C ASP A 406 -2.01 -5.91 21.99
N TRP A 407 -0.73 -6.20 22.14
CA TRP A 407 -0.23 -7.42 22.77
C TRP A 407 0.32 -7.16 24.16
N PHE A 408 -0.28 -7.82 25.14
CA PHE A 408 0.02 -7.80 26.57
C PHE A 408 0.52 -9.18 27.00
N PRO A 409 1.81 -9.50 26.74
CA PRO A 409 2.34 -10.81 27.08
C PRO A 409 2.25 -11.08 28.58
N ASP A 410 1.85 -12.30 28.94
CA ASP A 410 1.76 -12.76 30.31
C ASP A 410 2.65 -14.01 30.55
N SER A 411 2.26 -14.90 31.47
CA SER A 411 3.02 -16.12 31.80
C SER A 411 2.42 -17.39 31.21
N THR A 412 1.33 -17.26 30.47
CA THR A 412 0.64 -18.35 29.78
C THR A 412 1.28 -18.59 28.42
N ALA A 413 0.66 -19.44 27.59
CA ALA A 413 1.26 -19.83 26.33
C ALA A 413 0.76 -18.91 25.22
N ASP A 414 1.67 -18.20 24.56
CA ASP A 414 1.34 -17.21 23.54
C ASP A 414 0.53 -17.83 22.38
N GLY A 415 -0.53 -17.11 22.00
CA GLY A 415 -1.44 -17.50 20.93
C GLY A 415 -1.66 -16.39 19.89
N ALA A 416 -2.47 -16.67 18.87
CA ALA A 416 -2.78 -15.69 17.83
C ALA A 416 -4.01 -14.84 18.21
N GLY A 417 -4.09 -13.64 17.64
CA GLY A 417 -5.25 -12.75 17.80
C GLY A 417 -5.72 -12.15 16.47
N GLU A 418 -6.92 -11.61 16.47
CA GLU A 418 -7.51 -10.95 15.31
C GLU A 418 -8.45 -9.82 15.73
N MET A 419 -8.39 -8.69 15.02
CA MET A 419 -9.41 -7.64 15.02
C MET A 419 -9.93 -7.47 13.59
N ARG A 420 -11.25 -7.48 13.42
CA ARG A 420 -11.97 -7.27 12.16
C ARG A 420 -12.81 -6.01 12.24
N VAL A 421 -12.74 -5.16 11.23
CA VAL A 421 -13.49 -3.90 11.17
C VAL A 421 -14.20 -3.79 9.82
N ASP A 422 -15.53 -3.74 9.86
CA ASP A 422 -16.39 -3.58 8.69
C ASP A 422 -16.34 -2.13 8.19
N TRP A 423 -16.55 -1.16 9.10
CA TRP A 423 -16.43 0.26 8.78
C TRP A 423 -16.09 1.11 10.00
N VAL A 424 -15.54 2.29 9.72
CA VAL A 424 -15.34 3.41 10.65
C VAL A 424 -16.06 4.61 10.08
N ARG A 425 -16.93 5.25 10.84
CA ARG A 425 -17.68 6.44 10.41
C ARG A 425 -17.56 7.54 11.45
N VAL A 426 -17.43 8.77 10.96
CA VAL A 426 -17.37 9.97 11.80
C VAL A 426 -18.48 10.92 11.39
N TYR A 427 -19.16 11.50 12.37
CA TYR A 427 -20.33 12.35 12.20
C TYR A 427 -20.07 13.74 12.79
N PRO A 428 -20.83 14.76 12.36
CA PRO A 428 -20.75 16.09 12.94
C PRO A 428 -21.02 16.07 14.45
N ALA A 429 -20.50 17.06 15.17
CA ALA A 429 -20.88 17.29 16.57
C ALA A 429 -22.36 17.69 16.69
N ALA A 430 -22.96 17.47 17.86
CA ALA A 430 -24.31 17.94 18.16
C ALA A 430 -24.43 19.46 17.94
N GLY A 431 -25.32 19.88 17.03
CA GLY A 431 -25.61 21.31 16.78
C GLY A 431 -24.91 21.95 15.57
N ALA A 432 -24.09 21.21 14.80
CA ALA A 432 -23.55 21.69 13.52
C ALA A 432 -24.57 21.45 12.38
N THR A 433 -25.24 22.49 11.89
CA THR A 433 -26.20 22.37 10.77
C THR A 433 -25.47 22.24 9.42
N SER A 434 -25.85 21.24 8.62
CA SER A 434 -25.42 21.04 7.22
C SER A 434 -25.95 22.16 6.30
N PRO A 435 -25.17 22.69 5.33
CA PRO A 435 -25.65 23.77 4.46
C PRO A 435 -26.61 23.23 3.38
N THR A 436 -27.73 23.93 3.21
CA THR A 436 -28.76 23.68 2.17
C THR A 436 -28.36 24.29 0.82
N PRO A 437 -28.62 23.63 -0.33
CA PRO A 437 -28.30 24.20 -1.64
C PRO A 437 -29.28 25.33 -2.01
N THR A 438 -28.77 26.47 -2.47
CA THR A 438 -29.56 27.64 -2.94
C THR A 438 -29.21 27.94 -4.42
N PRO A 439 -30.18 28.33 -5.28
CA PRO A 439 -30.06 28.22 -6.73
C PRO A 439 -29.29 29.36 -7.42
N THR A 440 -28.76 29.03 -8.59
CA THR A 440 -27.97 29.82 -9.53
C THR A 440 -28.63 31.13 -10.01
N PRO A 441 -27.88 32.24 -10.12
CA PRO A 441 -28.18 33.32 -11.06
C PRO A 441 -27.11 33.52 -12.16
N THR A 442 -27.61 33.94 -13.33
CA THR A 442 -26.97 34.26 -14.63
C THR A 442 -25.92 35.39 -14.57
N PRO A 443 -24.92 35.46 -15.48
CA PRO A 443 -23.63 36.11 -15.21
C PRO A 443 -23.54 37.58 -15.67
N THR A 444 -22.74 38.40 -14.98
CA THR A 444 -22.08 39.58 -15.59
C THR A 444 -20.74 39.91 -14.89
N SER A 445 -19.72 40.10 -15.75
CA SER A 445 -18.32 40.57 -15.61
C SER A 445 -17.60 40.65 -14.26
N SER A 446 -16.49 39.90 -14.21
CA SER A 446 -15.38 39.87 -13.25
C SER A 446 -14.62 41.21 -13.11
N PRO A 447 -14.12 41.49 -11.89
CA PRO A 447 -12.70 41.78 -11.71
C PRO A 447 -12.01 40.71 -10.84
N THR A 448 -10.77 40.40 -11.24
CA THR A 448 -9.83 39.38 -10.77
C THR A 448 -9.73 39.23 -9.23
N PRO A 449 -9.84 38.00 -8.68
CA PRO A 449 -9.56 37.73 -7.27
C PRO A 449 -8.06 37.57 -7.00
N ALA A 450 -7.63 38.05 -5.84
CA ALA A 450 -6.36 37.66 -5.21
C ALA A 450 -6.44 36.19 -4.74
N PRO A 451 -5.33 35.42 -4.79
CA PRO A 451 -5.36 33.98 -4.58
C PRO A 451 -5.50 33.64 -3.08
N THR A 452 -6.66 33.10 -2.71
CA THR A 452 -6.84 32.30 -1.49
C THR A 452 -6.53 30.84 -1.77
N THR A 453 -5.63 30.26 -0.97
CA THR A 453 -5.17 28.86 -1.03
C THR A 453 -6.34 27.87 -0.84
N PRO A 454 -6.53 26.88 -1.73
CA PRO A 454 -7.55 25.83 -1.57
C PRO A 454 -7.16 24.79 -0.48
N PRO A 455 -8.12 24.02 0.07
CA PRO A 455 -7.86 22.94 1.03
C PRO A 455 -7.25 21.70 0.35
N SER A 456 -6.32 21.03 1.04
CA SER A 456 -5.32 20.08 0.53
C SER A 456 -5.79 18.62 0.35
N GLY A 457 -6.99 18.37 -0.17
CA GLY A 457 -7.50 17.00 -0.43
C GLY A 457 -7.65 16.62 -1.91
N ASP A 458 -7.77 17.62 -2.79
CA ASP A 458 -8.17 17.44 -4.19
C ASP A 458 -7.00 17.57 -5.19
N SER A 459 -5.78 17.78 -4.70
CA SER A 459 -4.60 18.04 -5.52
C SER A 459 -3.35 17.37 -4.97
N PHE A 460 -2.47 16.95 -5.88
CA PHE A 460 -1.12 16.51 -5.58
C PHE A 460 -0.18 17.70 -5.69
N GLU A 461 0.37 18.14 -4.56
CA GLU A 461 1.28 19.27 -4.44
C GLU A 461 2.72 18.79 -4.44
N PHE A 462 3.56 19.28 -5.37
CA PHE A 462 4.96 18.91 -5.37
C PHE A 462 5.88 20.04 -5.80
N ALA A 463 7.13 19.95 -5.35
CA ALA A 463 8.22 20.70 -5.97
C ALA A 463 8.97 19.83 -6.97
N ALA A 464 9.51 20.43 -8.03
CA ALA A 464 10.37 19.76 -9.00
C ALA A 464 11.55 20.65 -9.39
N VAL A 465 12.76 20.09 -9.38
CA VAL A 465 13.98 20.72 -9.88
C VAL A 465 15.07 19.68 -10.12
N GLY A 466 15.89 19.90 -11.15
CA GLY A 466 17.08 19.10 -11.47
C GLY A 466 18.33 19.95 -11.36
N ASP A 467 19.48 19.36 -11.67
CA ASP A 467 20.73 20.11 -11.81
C ASP A 467 21.11 20.78 -10.47
N MET A 468 21.11 19.97 -9.42
CA MET A 468 20.88 20.38 -8.04
C MET A 468 22.13 20.87 -7.31
N ASN A 469 23.17 20.03 -7.20
CA ASN A 469 24.28 20.34 -6.31
C ASN A 469 25.64 20.36 -7.04
N PRO A 470 26.34 21.51 -7.05
CA PRO A 470 27.74 21.57 -7.49
C PRO A 470 28.64 20.61 -6.71
N SER A 471 29.75 20.16 -7.32
CA SER A 471 30.72 19.25 -6.67
C SER A 471 31.12 19.74 -5.27
N GLY A 472 30.95 18.87 -4.27
CA GLY A 472 31.37 19.10 -2.88
C GLY A 472 30.61 20.21 -2.14
N ASN A 473 29.57 20.82 -2.74
CA ASN A 473 28.88 21.92 -2.10
C ASN A 473 28.00 21.45 -0.92
N THR A 474 28.23 22.06 0.24
CA THR A 474 27.49 21.84 1.50
C THR A 474 27.00 23.15 2.10
N SER A 475 27.15 24.27 1.39
CA SER A 475 26.79 25.60 1.91
C SER A 475 25.28 25.84 1.83
N THR A 476 24.64 26.04 2.98
CA THR A 476 23.20 26.37 3.06
C THR A 476 22.87 27.75 2.47
N SER A 477 23.86 28.64 2.33
CA SER A 477 23.69 29.96 1.72
C SER A 477 23.90 29.98 0.20
N SER A 478 24.40 28.87 -0.38
CA SER A 478 24.49 28.68 -1.83
C SER A 478 23.10 28.66 -2.48
N ALA A 479 23.04 28.84 -3.81
CA ALA A 479 21.79 28.67 -4.56
C ALA A 479 21.16 27.28 -4.30
N SER A 480 21.98 26.22 -4.32
CA SER A 480 21.55 24.85 -4.01
C SER A 480 20.98 24.72 -2.60
N GLY A 481 21.69 25.24 -1.60
CA GLY A 481 21.26 25.18 -0.19
C GLY A 481 19.97 25.94 0.08
N LYS A 482 19.80 27.13 -0.52
CA LYS A 482 18.57 27.92 -0.43
C LYS A 482 17.39 27.22 -1.09
N ASN A 483 17.64 26.53 -2.20
CA ASN A 483 16.60 25.79 -2.91
C ASN A 483 16.13 24.58 -2.09
N ALA A 484 17.09 23.79 -1.59
CA ALA A 484 16.81 22.67 -0.69
C ALA A 484 16.01 23.12 0.54
N ALA A 485 16.44 24.20 1.20
CA ALA A 485 15.75 24.76 2.36
C ALA A 485 14.31 25.20 2.04
N SER A 486 14.09 25.83 0.88
CA SER A 486 12.76 26.28 0.48
C SER A 486 11.80 25.12 0.19
N ILE A 487 12.29 24.01 -0.37
CA ILE A 487 11.49 22.80 -0.63
C ILE A 487 11.23 22.05 0.68
N ILE A 488 12.26 21.87 1.51
CA ILE A 488 12.13 21.24 2.85
C ILE A 488 11.12 22.01 3.70
N GLY A 489 11.14 23.34 3.67
CA GLY A 489 10.13 24.17 4.33
C GLY A 489 8.71 23.82 3.89
N GLY A 490 8.48 23.72 2.57
CA GLY A 490 7.18 23.34 2.03
C GLY A 490 6.73 21.90 2.35
N LEU A 491 7.68 20.97 2.45
CA LEU A 491 7.39 19.59 2.87
C LEU A 491 7.06 19.52 4.38
N ASN A 492 7.73 20.34 5.19
CA ASN A 492 7.53 20.38 6.65
C ASN A 492 6.24 21.10 7.05
N ASP A 493 5.86 22.17 6.32
CA ASP A 493 4.62 22.90 6.58
C ASP A 493 3.38 22.29 5.90
N GLY A 494 3.58 21.24 5.09
CA GLY A 494 2.51 20.52 4.41
C GLY A 494 1.99 21.20 3.15
N SER A 495 2.62 22.28 2.69
CA SER A 495 2.30 22.91 1.40
C SER A 495 2.81 22.14 0.19
N LEU A 496 3.65 21.12 0.39
CA LEU A 496 4.11 20.15 -0.60
C LEU A 496 3.95 18.73 -0.05
N ASP A 497 3.43 17.81 -0.86
CA ASP A 497 3.35 16.38 -0.55
C ASP A 497 4.68 15.67 -0.80
N ASN A 498 5.31 16.01 -1.93
CA ASN A 498 6.46 15.30 -2.47
C ASN A 498 7.44 16.23 -3.19
N PHE A 499 8.65 15.70 -3.41
CA PHE A 499 9.65 16.28 -4.28
C PHE A 499 9.89 15.36 -5.48
N LEU A 500 9.90 15.93 -6.69
CA LEU A 500 10.27 15.28 -7.94
C LEU A 500 11.67 15.74 -8.34
N ALA A 501 12.67 14.93 -8.01
CA ALA A 501 14.06 15.16 -8.36
C ALA A 501 14.30 14.73 -9.81
N ILE A 502 14.49 15.70 -10.71
CA ILE A 502 14.53 15.44 -12.16
C ILE A 502 15.96 15.25 -12.70
N GLY A 503 16.82 14.61 -11.90
CA GLY A 503 18.20 14.23 -12.26
C GLY A 503 19.27 15.31 -11.99
N ASP A 504 20.51 14.91 -12.18
CA ASP A 504 21.75 15.60 -11.85
C ASP A 504 21.81 16.04 -10.37
N PHE A 505 21.87 15.03 -9.49
CA PHE A 505 21.94 15.21 -8.04
C PHE A 505 23.24 15.87 -7.63
N GLN A 506 24.37 15.25 -7.96
CA GLN A 506 25.71 15.68 -7.56
C GLN A 506 26.63 15.73 -8.77
N TYR A 507 27.00 16.94 -9.19
CA TYR A 507 27.63 17.18 -10.49
C TYR A 507 29.01 16.56 -10.74
N ASP A 508 29.73 16.13 -9.71
CA ASP A 508 31.00 15.43 -9.96
C ASP A 508 30.70 14.03 -10.47
N LYS A 509 30.07 13.23 -9.60
CA LYS A 509 29.66 11.85 -9.80
C LYS A 509 28.55 11.49 -8.82
N GLY A 510 27.64 10.63 -9.24
CA GLY A 510 26.59 10.01 -8.43
C GLY A 510 27.04 8.75 -7.68
N THR A 511 28.16 8.81 -6.96
CA THR A 511 28.62 7.70 -6.11
C THR A 511 28.08 7.83 -4.68
N CYS A 512 28.01 6.72 -3.93
CA CYS A 512 27.59 6.74 -2.53
C CYS A 512 28.37 7.79 -1.71
N SER A 513 29.68 7.93 -1.95
CA SER A 513 30.54 8.85 -1.20
C SER A 513 30.27 10.31 -1.56
N THR A 514 30.21 10.64 -2.86
CA THR A 514 30.05 12.02 -3.34
C THR A 514 28.65 12.56 -3.05
N LEU A 515 27.63 11.69 -3.06
CA LEU A 515 26.26 12.03 -2.67
C LEU A 515 26.13 12.47 -1.20
N GLY A 516 27.17 12.34 -0.38
CA GLY A 516 27.21 12.91 0.99
C GLY A 516 27.08 14.43 1.02
N ALA A 517 27.65 15.14 0.04
CA ALA A 517 27.52 16.60 -0.06
C ALA A 517 26.08 16.99 -0.41
N TRP A 518 25.47 16.31 -1.40
CA TRP A 518 24.05 16.46 -1.71
C TRP A 518 23.18 16.16 -0.48
N ASN A 519 23.45 15.04 0.22
CA ASN A 519 22.69 14.63 1.40
C ASN A 519 22.75 15.64 2.55
N THR A 520 23.83 16.42 2.66
CA THR A 520 23.96 17.47 3.67
C THR A 520 22.93 18.59 3.47
N LEU A 521 22.62 18.94 2.22
CA LEU A 521 21.69 20.01 1.89
C LEU A 521 20.27 19.49 1.63
N TRP A 522 20.16 18.39 0.89
CA TRP A 522 18.92 17.86 0.34
C TRP A 522 18.47 16.55 1.02
N GLY A 523 19.27 15.96 1.92
CA GLY A 523 18.94 14.66 2.53
C GLY A 523 17.61 14.66 3.31
N GLY A 524 17.20 15.81 3.85
CA GLY A 524 15.95 15.97 4.59
C GLY A 524 14.68 15.74 3.76
N LEU A 525 14.75 15.88 2.42
CA LEU A 525 13.61 15.63 1.54
C LEU A 525 13.60 14.22 0.92
N LYS A 526 14.64 13.41 1.16
CA LYS A 526 14.83 12.11 0.50
C LYS A 526 13.63 11.18 0.71
N ALA A 527 13.11 11.09 1.93
CA ALA A 527 11.93 10.27 2.26
C ALA A 527 10.66 10.64 1.47
N LYS A 528 10.60 11.85 0.90
CA LYS A 528 9.50 12.38 0.09
C LYS A 528 9.85 12.50 -1.39
N THR A 529 11.02 11.99 -1.80
CA THR A 529 11.56 12.16 -3.16
C THR A 529 11.18 11.01 -4.10
N TYR A 530 10.55 11.35 -5.22
CA TYR A 530 10.56 10.57 -6.45
C TYR A 530 11.68 11.07 -7.36
N TRP A 531 12.35 10.20 -8.08
CA TRP A 531 13.59 10.54 -8.76
C TRP A 531 13.74 9.85 -10.11
N THR A 532 14.41 10.54 -11.04
CA THR A 532 14.97 9.96 -12.27
C THR A 532 16.46 10.27 -12.35
N THR A 533 17.19 9.59 -13.22
CA THR A 533 18.62 9.83 -13.44
C THR A 533 18.90 10.50 -14.79
N GLY A 534 19.85 11.43 -14.76
CA GLY A 534 20.52 11.95 -15.94
C GLY A 534 21.74 11.11 -16.33
N PRO A 535 22.15 11.09 -17.60
CA PRO A 535 23.41 10.52 -17.99
C PRO A 535 24.59 11.32 -17.41
N ASN A 536 25.74 10.67 -17.29
CA ASN A 536 27.01 11.22 -16.81
C ASN A 536 27.03 11.54 -15.32
N HIS A 537 26.23 12.47 -14.81
CA HIS A 537 26.36 12.92 -13.42
C HIS A 537 25.73 11.93 -12.44
N ASP A 538 24.56 11.38 -12.77
CA ASP A 538 23.88 10.41 -11.90
C ASP A 538 24.23 8.97 -12.26
N LEU A 539 24.42 8.71 -13.55
CA LEU A 539 24.62 7.36 -14.05
C LEU A 539 25.64 7.35 -15.20
N GLU A 540 26.71 6.60 -14.98
CA GLU A 540 27.53 5.99 -16.02
C GLU A 540 27.93 4.58 -15.52
N PRO A 541 27.52 3.49 -16.21
CA PRO A 541 27.74 2.14 -15.72
C PRO A 541 29.21 1.86 -15.38
N GLY A 542 29.47 1.43 -14.14
CA GLY A 542 30.82 1.15 -13.65
C GLY A 542 31.66 2.37 -13.26
N VAL A 543 31.12 3.59 -13.36
CA VAL A 543 31.83 4.83 -12.98
C VAL A 543 31.12 5.54 -11.84
N ASN A 544 29.81 5.70 -11.93
CA ASN A 544 28.99 6.37 -10.92
C ASN A 544 27.53 5.98 -11.09
N ASP A 545 27.21 4.79 -10.61
CA ASP A 545 25.93 4.09 -10.73
C ASP A 545 25.31 3.79 -9.35
N ASP A 546 25.56 4.66 -8.36
CA ASP A 546 25.11 4.43 -6.98
C ASP A 546 23.86 5.22 -6.61
N VAL A 547 23.28 6.01 -7.52
CA VAL A 547 22.12 6.84 -7.19
C VAL A 547 20.94 5.98 -6.74
N ASP A 548 20.70 4.82 -7.36
CA ASP A 548 19.66 3.88 -6.93
C ASP A 548 19.92 3.28 -5.55
N ARG A 549 21.16 2.83 -5.27
CA ARG A 549 21.60 2.33 -3.97
C ARG A 549 21.49 3.41 -2.90
N PHE A 550 21.90 4.63 -3.22
CA PHE A 550 21.74 5.78 -2.35
C PHE A 550 20.27 6.00 -2.07
N MET A 551 19.43 6.09 -3.10
CA MET A 551 17.98 6.29 -2.94
C MET A 551 17.27 5.14 -2.22
N ASP A 552 17.81 3.93 -2.25
CA ASP A 552 17.30 2.78 -1.48
C ASP A 552 17.87 2.67 -0.05
N GLY A 553 18.65 3.65 0.39
CA GLY A 553 19.15 3.70 1.77
C GLY A 553 20.39 2.83 2.02
N GLN A 554 21.19 2.53 0.99
CA GLN A 554 22.33 1.62 1.07
C GLN A 554 23.70 2.32 1.09
N CYS A 555 23.72 3.66 1.16
CA CYS A 555 24.94 4.47 1.11
C CYS A 555 25.10 5.31 2.41
N VAL A 556 25.61 6.54 2.31
CA VAL A 556 25.82 7.52 3.41
C VAL A 556 24.55 7.94 4.16
N SER A 557 23.38 7.47 3.73
CA SER A 557 22.09 7.69 4.37
C SER A 557 21.26 6.41 4.25
N SER A 558 20.73 5.94 5.37
CA SER A 558 19.83 4.78 5.44
C SER A 558 18.38 5.11 5.10
N THR A 559 18.05 6.40 4.95
CA THR A 559 16.71 6.84 4.58
C THR A 559 16.39 6.40 3.16
N LYS A 560 15.29 5.65 2.99
CA LYS A 560 14.77 5.28 1.68
C LYS A 560 14.02 6.43 1.04
N SER A 561 14.09 6.52 -0.29
CA SER A 561 13.33 7.48 -1.09
C SER A 561 11.83 7.15 -1.12
N ALA A 562 11.00 8.12 -1.49
CA ALA A 562 9.57 7.86 -1.71
C ALA A 562 9.37 6.80 -2.80
N THR A 563 10.21 6.78 -3.84
CA THR A 563 10.23 5.74 -4.86
C THR A 563 10.36 4.34 -4.25
N SER A 564 11.39 4.08 -3.44
CA SER A 564 11.61 2.76 -2.83
C SER A 564 10.44 2.31 -1.96
N THR A 565 9.88 3.23 -1.17
CA THR A 565 8.74 2.92 -0.29
C THR A 565 7.45 2.69 -1.06
N THR A 566 7.18 3.49 -2.10
CA THR A 566 5.97 3.41 -2.91
C THR A 566 5.95 2.14 -3.75
N LEU A 567 7.09 1.78 -4.33
CA LEU A 567 7.21 0.58 -5.16
C LEU A 567 7.33 -0.70 -4.33
N GLY A 568 7.74 -0.60 -3.06
CA GLY A 568 7.99 -1.76 -2.20
C GLY A 568 9.13 -2.66 -2.71
N ARG A 569 9.96 -2.15 -3.63
CA ARG A 569 11.09 -2.84 -4.24
C ARG A 569 12.23 -1.87 -4.53
N PHE A 570 13.41 -2.44 -4.78
CA PHE A 570 14.53 -1.69 -5.34
C PHE A 570 14.16 -1.13 -6.73
N GLN A 571 14.54 0.12 -6.99
CA GLN A 571 14.38 0.77 -8.29
C GLN A 571 15.76 1.01 -8.89
N ASP A 572 16.05 0.30 -9.98
CA ASP A 572 17.30 0.42 -10.72
C ASP A 572 17.37 1.78 -11.45
N ALA A 573 18.55 2.39 -11.46
CA ALA A 573 18.79 3.72 -12.03
C ALA A 573 18.61 3.77 -13.57
N MET A 574 18.61 2.63 -14.26
CA MET A 574 18.32 2.51 -15.70
C MET A 574 16.89 2.11 -16.01
N GLU A 575 16.07 1.86 -14.99
CA GLU A 575 14.70 1.39 -15.17
C GLU A 575 13.69 2.50 -14.93
N TRP A 576 12.58 2.43 -15.66
CA TRP A 576 11.44 3.32 -15.49
C TRP A 576 10.53 2.81 -14.36
N TYR A 577 9.65 3.68 -13.87
CA TYR A 577 8.55 3.30 -13.00
C TYR A 577 7.41 4.31 -13.13
N SER A 578 6.26 3.96 -12.58
CA SER A 578 5.12 4.87 -12.47
C SER A 578 4.44 4.73 -11.12
N PHE A 579 3.63 5.72 -10.77
CA PHE A 579 2.85 5.73 -9.54
C PHE A 579 1.63 6.65 -9.68
N ASP A 580 0.60 6.34 -8.91
CA ASP A 580 -0.62 7.14 -8.86
C ASP A 580 -0.58 8.15 -7.69
N LYS A 581 -1.07 9.36 -7.96
CA LYS A 581 -1.38 10.38 -6.97
C LYS A 581 -2.75 10.98 -7.29
N GLY A 582 -3.75 10.60 -6.50
CA GLY A 582 -5.14 10.92 -6.81
C GLY A 582 -5.55 10.38 -8.18
N ASN A 583 -6.09 11.25 -9.04
CA ASN A 583 -6.47 10.92 -10.41
C ASN A 583 -5.34 11.09 -11.43
N TRP A 584 -4.12 11.39 -10.97
CA TRP A 584 -2.96 11.46 -11.83
C TRP A 584 -2.14 10.18 -11.76
N HIS A 585 -1.72 9.72 -12.93
CA HIS A 585 -0.74 8.68 -13.11
C HIS A 585 0.54 9.34 -13.63
N ILE A 586 1.62 9.18 -12.87
CA ILE A 586 2.89 9.86 -13.10
C ILE A 586 3.93 8.81 -13.48
N LEU A 587 4.45 8.94 -14.70
CA LEU A 587 5.51 8.09 -15.22
C LEU A 587 6.87 8.78 -15.06
N VAL A 588 7.87 8.03 -14.62
CA VAL A 588 9.24 8.52 -14.41
C VAL A 588 10.21 7.62 -15.18
N ALA A 589 10.99 8.23 -16.09
CA ALA A 589 11.88 7.51 -17.00
C ALA A 589 13.29 8.10 -17.02
N PRO A 590 14.36 7.28 -16.91
CA PRO A 590 15.75 7.73 -16.94
C PRO A 590 16.25 7.88 -18.38
N THR A 591 16.56 9.11 -18.81
CA THR A 591 17.15 9.33 -20.15
C THR A 591 18.57 8.78 -20.27
N ALA A 592 19.24 8.53 -19.14
CA ALA A 592 20.50 7.81 -19.11
C ALA A 592 20.44 6.47 -19.86
N THR A 593 19.30 5.79 -19.83
CA THR A 593 19.13 4.51 -20.53
C THR A 593 19.23 4.65 -22.06
N TRP A 594 18.80 5.78 -22.65
CA TRP A 594 19.03 6.02 -24.09
C TRP A 594 20.51 6.11 -24.44
N ARG A 595 21.34 6.62 -23.52
CA ARG A 595 22.78 6.80 -23.75
C ARG A 595 23.56 5.50 -23.55
N TYR A 596 23.24 4.73 -22.52
CA TYR A 596 24.04 3.56 -22.12
C TYR A 596 23.42 2.21 -22.53
N ASN A 597 22.12 2.15 -22.82
CA ASN A 597 21.44 0.93 -23.28
C ASN A 597 20.21 1.25 -24.15
N ALA A 598 20.46 1.71 -25.37
CA ALA A 598 19.41 2.09 -26.31
C ALA A 598 18.40 0.95 -26.61
N SER A 599 18.83 -0.31 -26.59
CA SER A 599 17.94 -1.45 -26.76
C SER A 599 16.96 -1.61 -25.60
N ARG A 600 17.40 -1.41 -24.35
CA ARG A 600 16.50 -1.37 -23.19
C ARG A 600 15.58 -0.16 -23.25
N ALA A 601 16.08 1.01 -23.66
CA ALA A 601 15.27 2.22 -23.85
C ALA A 601 14.14 2.02 -24.89
N GLN A 602 14.43 1.30 -25.97
CA GLN A 602 13.42 0.90 -26.96
C GLN A 602 12.41 -0.08 -26.37
N ALA A 603 12.85 -1.12 -25.65
CA ALA A 603 11.96 -2.10 -25.01
C ALA A 603 11.01 -1.43 -24.01
N MET A 604 11.53 -0.58 -23.11
CA MET A 604 10.70 0.11 -22.13
C MET A 604 9.72 1.09 -22.78
N THR A 605 9.98 1.59 -24.00
CA THR A 605 9.01 2.45 -24.70
C THR A 605 7.67 1.74 -24.88
N ALA A 606 7.68 0.44 -25.21
CA ALA A 606 6.47 -0.36 -25.35
C ALA A 606 5.83 -0.69 -23.99
N GLU A 607 6.64 -0.93 -22.95
CA GLU A 607 6.16 -1.18 -21.58
C GLU A 607 5.45 0.05 -21.00
N MET A 608 6.08 1.22 -21.14
CA MET A 608 5.53 2.51 -20.74
C MET A 608 4.25 2.86 -21.52
N ASP A 609 4.20 2.55 -22.82
CA ASP A 609 2.99 2.74 -23.62
C ASP A 609 1.82 1.89 -23.08
N ALA A 610 2.07 0.64 -22.72
CA ALA A 610 1.06 -0.24 -22.13
C ALA A 610 0.57 0.29 -20.77
N ASP A 611 1.49 0.77 -19.94
CA ASP A 611 1.21 1.36 -18.63
C ASP A 611 0.34 2.63 -18.75
N LEU A 612 0.75 3.59 -19.58
CA LEU A 612 -0.02 4.80 -19.83
C LEU A 612 -1.39 4.51 -20.44
N LYS A 613 -1.51 3.51 -21.33
CA LYS A 613 -2.80 3.06 -21.87
C LYS A 613 -3.71 2.50 -20.78
N ALA A 614 -3.17 1.69 -19.88
CA ALA A 614 -3.92 1.13 -18.77
C ALA A 614 -4.41 2.24 -17.82
N ALA A 615 -3.54 3.17 -17.44
CA ALA A 615 -3.89 4.31 -16.61
C ALA A 615 -4.96 5.20 -17.27
N LYS A 616 -4.80 5.49 -18.57
CA LYS A 616 -5.79 6.23 -19.35
C LYS A 616 -7.13 5.51 -19.42
N ALA A 617 -7.13 4.19 -19.63
CA ALA A 617 -8.35 3.38 -19.64
C ALA A 617 -9.05 3.38 -18.27
N ALA A 618 -8.28 3.50 -17.18
CA ALA A 618 -8.77 3.70 -15.83
C ALA A 618 -9.21 5.16 -15.53
N GLY A 619 -9.24 6.03 -16.54
CA GLY A 619 -9.69 7.43 -16.41
C GLY A 619 -8.68 8.38 -15.77
N LYS A 620 -7.40 7.97 -15.65
CA LYS A 620 -6.35 8.81 -15.06
C LYS A 620 -5.88 9.91 -16.02
N HIS A 621 -5.46 11.03 -15.44
CA HIS A 621 -4.69 12.07 -16.13
C HIS A 621 -3.21 11.71 -16.08
N LEU A 622 -2.47 12.03 -17.14
CA LEU A 622 -1.12 11.52 -17.32
C LEU A 622 -0.08 12.65 -17.26
N ALA A 623 0.98 12.44 -16.49
CA ALA A 623 2.18 13.27 -16.48
C ALA A 623 3.43 12.40 -16.65
N ALA A 624 4.50 12.97 -17.21
CA ALA A 624 5.76 12.26 -17.38
C ALA A 624 6.96 13.10 -16.94
N VAL A 625 7.95 12.42 -16.37
CA VAL A 625 9.17 13.01 -15.81
C VAL A 625 10.38 12.29 -16.39
N TYR A 626 11.31 13.05 -16.96
CA TYR A 626 12.51 12.54 -17.60
C TYR A 626 13.62 13.59 -17.56
N HIS A 627 14.89 13.23 -17.61
CA HIS A 627 15.95 14.21 -17.38
C HIS A 627 16.26 15.09 -18.61
N ASP A 628 16.71 14.51 -19.74
CA ASP A 628 17.13 15.31 -20.91
C ASP A 628 15.95 15.78 -21.79
N PRO A 629 15.73 17.10 -21.97
CA PRO A 629 14.51 17.63 -22.57
C PRO A 629 14.48 17.54 -24.10
N TYR A 630 13.28 17.25 -24.64
CA TYR A 630 13.02 17.37 -26.08
C TYR A 630 12.60 18.79 -26.48
N PHE A 631 11.65 19.41 -25.76
CA PHE A 631 11.19 20.77 -26.06
C PHE A 631 12.02 21.82 -25.30
N THR A 632 13.07 22.35 -25.94
CA THR A 632 14.05 23.22 -25.27
C THR A 632 14.67 24.20 -26.26
N SER A 633 15.08 25.37 -25.77
CA SER A 633 16.07 26.20 -26.46
C SER A 633 17.44 25.54 -26.42
N ASN A 634 18.32 25.92 -27.34
CA ASN A 634 19.72 25.53 -27.32
C ASN A 634 20.50 26.44 -26.35
N THR A 635 21.59 25.93 -25.81
CA THR A 635 22.62 26.67 -25.09
C THR A 635 23.98 26.46 -25.78
N SER A 636 25.06 26.94 -25.17
CA SER A 636 26.42 26.66 -25.66
C SER A 636 26.86 25.20 -25.48
N SER A 637 26.11 24.39 -24.73
CA SER A 637 26.54 23.02 -24.39
C SER A 637 25.44 21.97 -24.48
N HIS A 638 24.17 22.37 -24.45
CA HIS A 638 23.04 21.46 -24.57
C HIS A 638 22.13 21.91 -25.71
N THR A 639 21.60 20.92 -26.40
CA THR A 639 20.56 21.06 -27.43
C THR A 639 19.43 20.11 -27.10
N ARG A 640 18.34 20.17 -27.88
CA ARG A 640 17.26 19.17 -27.85
C ARG A 640 17.82 17.74 -27.87
N PHE A 641 17.35 16.91 -26.94
CA PHE A 641 17.69 15.49 -26.86
C PHE A 641 16.81 14.66 -27.81
N THR A 642 17.26 14.49 -29.04
CA THR A 642 16.45 13.87 -30.11
C THR A 642 16.20 12.38 -29.90
N GLN A 643 17.04 11.68 -29.12
CA GLN A 643 16.82 10.26 -28.81
C GLN A 643 15.53 10.00 -28.02
N ALA A 644 15.01 10.98 -27.28
CA ALA A 644 13.73 10.84 -26.57
C ALA A 644 12.50 10.96 -27.49
N LYS A 645 12.65 11.22 -28.79
CA LYS A 645 11.51 11.37 -29.71
C LYS A 645 10.50 10.21 -29.66
N PRO A 646 10.91 8.92 -29.59
CA PRO A 646 9.97 7.82 -29.43
C PRO A 646 9.09 7.95 -28.17
N TRP A 647 9.63 8.48 -27.08
CA TRP A 647 8.87 8.75 -25.86
C TRP A 647 7.92 9.93 -26.07
N ILE A 648 8.35 11.00 -26.74
CA ILE A 648 7.48 12.14 -27.05
C ILE A 648 6.28 11.72 -27.92
N ASP A 649 6.51 10.86 -28.91
CA ASP A 649 5.44 10.31 -29.75
C ASP A 649 4.47 9.45 -28.93
N MET A 650 5.01 8.62 -28.05
CA MET A 650 4.22 7.78 -27.15
C MET A 650 3.41 8.61 -26.14
N PHE A 651 4.01 9.64 -25.53
CA PHE A 651 3.34 10.57 -24.62
C PHE A 651 2.21 11.33 -25.31
N TRP A 652 2.44 11.81 -26.52
CA TRP A 652 1.42 12.46 -27.35
C TRP A 652 0.24 11.52 -27.64
N ASN A 653 0.51 10.30 -28.09
CA ASN A 653 -0.52 9.30 -28.40
C ASN A 653 -1.36 8.95 -27.17
N ASN A 654 -0.73 8.89 -26.00
CA ASN A 654 -1.42 8.63 -24.73
C ASN A 654 -2.13 9.85 -24.15
N ARG A 655 -1.94 11.05 -24.69
CA ARG A 655 -2.48 12.33 -24.18
C ARG A 655 -1.91 12.70 -22.80
N VAL A 656 -0.60 12.53 -22.65
CA VAL A 656 0.14 13.12 -21.52
C VAL A 656 -0.06 14.63 -21.52
N LYS A 657 -0.35 15.22 -20.35
CA LYS A 657 -0.65 16.65 -20.23
C LYS A 657 0.53 17.48 -19.78
N VAL A 658 1.37 16.92 -18.90
CA VAL A 658 2.50 17.60 -18.26
C VAL A 658 3.77 16.81 -18.48
N LEU A 659 4.82 17.50 -18.91
CA LEU A 659 6.18 16.96 -19.05
C LEU A 659 7.12 17.75 -18.15
N LEU A 660 7.92 17.07 -17.34
CA LEU A 660 8.97 17.69 -16.50
C LEU A 660 10.35 17.21 -16.93
N SER A 661 11.31 18.15 -17.03
CA SER A 661 12.67 17.87 -17.50
C SER A 661 13.76 18.79 -16.93
N GLY A 662 15.01 18.32 -16.98
CA GLY A 662 16.23 18.98 -16.46
C GLY A 662 17.31 19.20 -17.55
N SER A 663 18.59 19.02 -17.23
CA SER A 663 19.79 19.07 -18.10
C SER A 663 20.25 20.44 -18.66
N GLN A 664 19.37 21.44 -18.85
CA GLN A 664 19.72 22.65 -19.66
C GLN A 664 20.38 23.80 -18.89
N HIS A 665 20.41 23.72 -17.56
CA HIS A 665 20.85 24.79 -16.65
C HIS A 665 20.11 26.12 -16.86
N ASN A 666 18.79 26.07 -17.03
CA ASN A 666 17.91 27.22 -17.13
C ASN A 666 16.47 26.82 -16.73
N TYR A 667 15.51 27.74 -16.91
CA TYR A 667 14.09 27.44 -16.83
C TYR A 667 13.42 27.74 -18.17
N GLU A 668 12.58 26.83 -18.64
CA GLU A 668 11.70 27.06 -19.79
C GLU A 668 10.31 26.45 -19.58
N ARG A 669 9.29 27.13 -20.12
CA ARG A 669 7.93 26.62 -20.23
C ARG A 669 7.44 26.75 -21.66
N THR A 670 6.87 25.68 -22.19
CA THR A 670 6.29 25.65 -23.52
C THR A 670 4.84 26.17 -23.54
N CYS A 671 4.35 26.52 -24.72
CA CYS A 671 2.93 26.37 -25.01
C CYS A 671 2.52 24.89 -24.91
N PRO A 672 1.23 24.55 -24.76
CA PRO A 672 0.75 23.21 -25.08
C PRO A 672 1.18 22.84 -26.51
N VAL A 673 2.03 21.81 -26.64
CA VAL A 673 2.75 21.46 -27.86
C VAL A 673 2.41 20.04 -28.29
N ASN A 674 2.34 19.80 -29.61
CA ASN A 674 2.22 18.46 -30.16
C ASN A 674 3.60 17.83 -30.43
N ASN A 675 3.61 16.57 -30.87
CA ASN A 675 4.84 15.86 -31.23
C ASN A 675 5.50 16.34 -32.55
N ALA A 676 4.99 17.42 -33.16
CA ALA A 676 5.49 18.06 -34.37
C ALA A 676 5.95 19.51 -34.12
N ASP A 677 6.23 19.87 -32.86
CA ASP A 677 6.71 21.19 -32.43
C ASP A 677 5.72 22.35 -32.64
N GLN A 678 4.42 22.07 -32.77
CA GLN A 678 3.38 23.08 -32.96
C GLN A 678 2.59 23.33 -31.68
N CYS A 679 2.33 24.59 -31.38
CA CYS A 679 1.42 24.95 -30.29
C CYS A 679 -0.02 24.55 -30.64
N VAL A 680 -0.62 23.66 -29.86
CA VAL A 680 -2.00 23.20 -30.02
C VAL A 680 -2.72 23.18 -28.67
N PRO A 681 -3.98 23.64 -28.56
CA PRO A 681 -4.65 23.83 -27.27
C PRO A 681 -4.70 22.58 -26.36
N ASP A 682 -4.80 21.39 -26.95
CA ASP A 682 -4.91 20.10 -26.28
C ASP A 682 -3.57 19.35 -26.14
N GLY A 683 -2.44 20.04 -26.34
CA GLY A 683 -1.12 19.42 -26.36
C GLY A 683 -0.43 19.21 -25.01
N MET A 684 0.73 18.57 -25.04
CA MET A 684 1.60 18.38 -23.87
C MET A 684 2.17 19.74 -23.45
N GLN A 685 2.21 20.08 -22.16
CA GLN A 685 2.96 21.26 -21.71
C GLN A 685 4.22 20.84 -20.98
N GLN A 686 5.37 21.31 -21.45
CA GLN A 686 6.66 21.00 -20.84
C GLN A 686 7.16 22.14 -19.95
N PHE A 687 7.71 21.72 -18.81
CA PHE A 687 8.49 22.54 -17.90
C PHE A 687 9.90 21.95 -17.83
N GLN A 688 10.87 22.75 -18.28
CA GLN A 688 12.29 22.48 -18.15
C GLN A 688 12.77 23.27 -16.92
N VAL A 689 13.30 22.59 -15.90
CA VAL A 689 13.58 23.15 -14.57
C VAL A 689 14.97 22.74 -14.07
N SER A 690 16.01 23.21 -14.75
CA SER A 690 17.42 23.02 -14.36
C SER A 690 17.98 24.19 -13.58
N THR A 691 17.32 24.51 -12.47
CA THR A 691 17.61 25.70 -11.66
C THR A 691 18.00 25.34 -10.23
N GLY A 692 18.39 24.08 -10.01
CA GLY A 692 18.61 23.46 -8.72
C GLY A 692 19.73 24.10 -7.92
N GLY A 693 20.88 24.33 -8.55
CA GLY A 693 22.01 25.01 -7.90
C GLY A 693 23.31 25.07 -8.71
N ILE A 694 23.42 24.34 -9.83
CA ILE A 694 24.55 24.48 -10.75
C ILE A 694 24.54 25.82 -11.49
N GLY A 695 25.66 26.22 -12.08
CA GLY A 695 25.76 27.45 -12.87
C GLY A 695 24.82 27.44 -14.09
N LEU A 696 24.08 28.53 -14.27
CA LEU A 696 23.08 28.68 -15.35
C LEU A 696 23.71 29.03 -16.70
N ARG A 697 23.00 28.71 -17.80
CA ARG A 697 23.50 28.87 -19.18
C ARG A 697 22.62 29.79 -20.03
N SER A 698 23.26 30.69 -20.76
CA SER A 698 22.58 31.57 -21.71
C SER A 698 22.03 30.81 -22.92
N PHE A 699 20.90 31.29 -23.44
CA PHE A 699 20.24 30.73 -24.61
C PHE A 699 20.96 31.12 -25.91
N THR A 700 21.01 30.20 -26.86
CA THR A 700 21.54 30.40 -28.22
C THR A 700 20.48 30.21 -29.31
N SER A 701 19.26 29.81 -28.93
CA SER A 701 18.10 29.77 -29.83
C SER A 701 16.81 30.24 -29.14
N ASP A 702 15.76 30.43 -29.93
CA ASP A 702 14.43 30.84 -29.46
C ASP A 702 13.32 30.12 -30.24
N PRO A 703 13.04 28.84 -29.93
CA PRO A 703 12.00 28.09 -30.61
C PRO A 703 10.61 28.66 -30.32
N ALA A 704 9.75 28.73 -31.34
CA ALA A 704 8.42 29.36 -31.22
C ALA A 704 7.48 28.72 -30.20
N TYR A 705 7.71 27.45 -29.81
CA TYR A 705 6.93 26.77 -28.79
C TYR A 705 7.33 27.15 -27.36
N ILE A 706 8.41 27.90 -27.13
CA ILE A 706 8.82 28.38 -25.82
C ILE A 706 8.08 29.68 -25.49
N GLN A 707 7.28 29.68 -24.42
CA GLN A 707 6.49 30.83 -24.00
C GLN A 707 7.15 31.65 -22.89
N ARG A 708 7.94 31.01 -22.04
CA ARG A 708 8.67 31.66 -20.95
C ARG A 708 10.01 30.98 -20.81
N LYS A 709 11.07 31.78 -20.68
CA LYS A 709 12.41 31.27 -20.38
C LYS A 709 13.25 32.30 -19.64
N PHE A 710 14.16 31.84 -18.79
CA PHE A 710 15.19 32.66 -18.15
C PHE A 710 16.35 31.78 -17.68
N SER A 711 17.54 32.37 -17.54
CA SER A 711 18.78 31.68 -17.18
C SER A 711 19.66 32.48 -16.22
N ASP A 712 19.04 33.34 -15.41
CA ASP A 712 19.69 34.17 -14.39
C ASP A 712 19.19 33.87 -12.97
N THR A 713 18.22 32.96 -12.82
CA THR A 713 17.48 32.74 -11.58
C THR A 713 17.49 31.26 -11.19
N TRP A 714 17.85 30.99 -9.94
CA TRP A 714 17.72 29.67 -9.31
C TRP A 714 16.43 29.59 -8.50
N GLY A 715 15.82 28.41 -8.49
CA GLY A 715 14.52 28.18 -7.88
C GLY A 715 14.01 26.78 -8.16
N HIS A 716 12.75 26.54 -7.85
CA HIS A 716 12.09 25.28 -8.16
C HIS A 716 10.68 25.55 -8.68
N LEU A 717 10.17 24.61 -9.45
CA LEU A 717 8.77 24.58 -9.83
C LEU A 717 7.96 24.03 -8.65
N ARG A 718 6.89 24.69 -8.26
CA ARG A 718 5.79 24.12 -7.47
C ARG A 718 4.62 23.86 -8.40
N MET A 719 3.99 22.70 -8.27
CA MET A 719 2.87 22.31 -9.10
C MET A 719 1.79 21.61 -8.28
N SER A 720 0.55 21.96 -8.58
CA SER A 720 -0.67 21.37 -8.02
C SER A 720 -1.36 20.62 -9.14
N LEU A 721 -1.40 19.29 -9.08
CA LEU A 721 -2.14 18.46 -10.03
C LEU A 721 -3.50 18.09 -9.44
N LYS A 722 -4.59 18.60 -10.01
CA LYS A 722 -5.94 18.48 -9.42
C LYS A 722 -6.69 17.26 -9.95
N ALA A 723 -7.61 16.73 -9.16
CA ALA A 723 -8.35 15.52 -9.46
C ALA A 723 -9.16 15.57 -10.78
N ASP A 724 -9.55 16.76 -11.25
CA ASP A 724 -10.27 16.98 -12.52
C ASP A 724 -9.35 16.99 -13.75
N GLY A 725 -8.03 16.91 -13.55
CA GLY A 725 -7.03 16.95 -14.61
C GLY A 725 -6.59 18.35 -14.99
N SER A 726 -7.03 19.37 -14.26
CA SER A 726 -6.43 20.70 -14.27
C SER A 726 -5.17 20.73 -13.42
N TYR A 727 -4.32 21.73 -13.64
CA TYR A 727 -3.15 21.96 -12.81
C TYR A 727 -2.79 23.43 -12.71
N THR A 728 -2.09 23.78 -11.62
CA THR A 728 -1.46 25.09 -11.47
C THR A 728 0.05 24.92 -11.32
N TRP A 729 0.80 25.89 -11.80
CA TRP A 729 2.25 25.93 -11.61
C TRP A 729 2.70 27.28 -11.08
N GLU A 730 3.82 27.24 -10.39
CA GLU A 730 4.52 28.42 -9.92
C GLU A 730 6.01 28.15 -9.81
N PHE A 731 6.83 28.94 -10.49
CA PHE A 731 8.26 28.97 -10.27
C PHE A 731 8.58 29.85 -9.05
N ARG A 732 9.19 29.25 -8.03
CA ARG A 732 9.61 29.92 -6.80
C ARG A 732 11.10 30.25 -6.85
N PRO A 733 11.48 31.52 -7.10
CA PRO A 733 12.88 31.92 -7.10
C PRO A 733 13.45 31.94 -5.68
N VAL A 734 14.70 31.53 -5.53
CA VAL A 734 15.43 31.53 -4.25
C VAL A 734 16.75 32.29 -4.32
N HIS A 735 17.28 32.52 -5.52
CA HIS A 735 18.56 33.20 -5.73
C HIS A 735 18.70 33.73 -7.17
N GLY A 736 19.58 34.72 -7.37
CA GLY A 736 19.88 35.29 -8.69
C GLY A 736 18.93 36.41 -9.11
N GLY A 737 18.50 36.40 -10.36
CA GLY A 737 17.65 37.44 -10.98
C GLY A 737 16.21 37.50 -10.46
N MET A 738 15.80 36.53 -9.63
CA MET A 738 14.48 36.45 -8.99
C MET A 738 13.29 36.49 -9.96
N GLN A 739 13.46 35.95 -11.17
CA GLN A 739 12.38 35.78 -12.14
C GLN A 739 11.31 34.82 -11.63
N THR A 740 10.06 35.09 -12.00
CA THR A 740 8.90 34.24 -11.68
C THR A 740 8.19 33.77 -12.95
N ASP A 741 7.38 32.73 -12.81
CA ASP A 741 6.41 32.26 -13.80
C ASP A 741 5.29 31.53 -13.04
N SER A 742 4.05 31.73 -13.43
CA SER A 742 2.92 31.07 -12.76
C SER A 742 1.73 30.99 -13.69
N GLY A 743 0.87 30.01 -13.48
CA GLY A 743 -0.37 29.91 -14.23
C GLY A 743 -1.19 28.68 -13.87
N SER A 744 -2.24 28.47 -14.65
CA SER A 744 -3.14 27.34 -14.51
C SER A 744 -3.57 26.84 -15.87
N ARG A 745 -3.84 25.54 -15.97
CA ARG A 745 -4.46 24.92 -17.15
C ARG A 745 -5.65 24.09 -16.70
N THR A 746 -6.80 24.33 -17.32
CA THR A 746 -8.03 23.55 -17.12
C THR A 746 -7.92 22.16 -17.76
N PRO A 747 -8.83 21.23 -17.45
CA PRO A 747 -8.77 19.86 -17.95
C PRO A 747 -8.67 19.74 -19.47
#